data_AF-A0AA97EAL2-F1
#
_entry.id   AF-A0AA97EAL2-F1
#
_cell.length_a   1.000
_cell.length_b   1.000
_cell.length_c   1.000
_cell.angle_alpha   90.00
_cell.angle_beta   90.00
_cell.angle_gamma   90.00
#
_symmetry.space_group_name_H-M   'P 1'
#
loop_
_entity.id
_entity.type
_entity.pdbx_description
1 polymer ?
#
loop_
_entity_poly.entity_id
_entity_poly.type
_entity_poly.pdbx_seq_one_letter_code
_entity_poly.pdbx_strand_id
1 'polypeptide(L)'
;MTDLLSNLAGRRVIACCFSLGLSLGSSLVWADQAYVDLIERARLGDQQPALDYLRQLPSLTPVQQTDLLLIASWAGEDDEVLRLYQSNTAFYAKNPDTVAAMARARRNRGEWEEAVNGFLLARSLAPARADLLQAQLMTMADMGQTPAAIKRARVWTQQAPKQLEARLALGYALMHDGQQHASLAEYDRAWKLAPGRRDVLREYLFALQRAGLPVLALGIAEQHPELLGDEELRIMRADALAERVRLADTSTRSESERFVIADRALAQADAMMQEWEALPEAQAEVIRVRVDRMGALHARVDMQGVVDEYYALKDMQVALPPYALRWAASAMLYLRQPELSAELYREVIAASNDKDQSWLSDHQSLYYALIESEELEEADQLSKQLAEAQPERIYPLGVPEGRPNNKWLDSQILVANNALYRDDLPAAQQAFDSLSDAAPGNVSLRTSRASVYAARGWPRRAEEQLKIAENTAPRTVDVEAGQALNALTLQEWRQADVLADDLVERFPENLRAQRVDRLRDVHHMAELRIAGYRGKSDEDSVSGGSDFGLETVVYSSPFKEDWRVFAGGGIGRGEFEEGDADHDWLRAGIEHRIRNNTLEAEFSSHEFGFGRRAGARLSGVHDASDVWQYGWSAELLSASTPLRALNSNIDADSLTGYARWRESERREVSLTVLPMSFSDGNDRLSLVLDGSQRVFTAPRMILDAGLELSTSRNSQGGEGPYFNPESDASVLSTLNLSHILHRRYETVWSQDLQFGLGYYDQRDFGGGGMGLLGYGQRLRMNDVFDSGFLLSALSRPYDGDREQEYRLVLDVNFRFKGL
;
A
#
# COMPACT_ATOMS: atom_id res chain seq x y z
N MET A 1 43.98 -5.09 -36.91
CA MET A 1 45.06 -4.31 -37.53
C MET A 1 44.43 -3.07 -38.11
N THR A 2 44.59 -1.89 -37.54
CA THR A 2 45.40 -1.41 -36.42
C THR A 2 44.85 0.00 -36.24
N ASP A 3 44.21 0.27 -35.10
CA ASP A 3 44.84 0.95 -33.96
C ASP A 3 44.84 2.47 -34.18
N LEU A 4 44.58 3.35 -33.22
CA LEU A 4 44.41 3.27 -31.78
C LEU A 4 44.00 4.68 -31.34
N LEU A 5 43.16 4.76 -30.30
CA LEU A 5 43.16 5.81 -29.26
C LEU A 5 42.71 7.23 -29.64
N SER A 6 42.07 8.03 -28.78
CA SER A 6 41.31 7.89 -27.54
C SER A 6 41.13 9.33 -27.06
N ASN A 7 39.96 9.65 -26.50
CA ASN A 7 39.74 10.62 -25.42
C ASN A 7 40.64 11.87 -25.32
N LEU A 8 40.02 13.04 -25.48
CA LEU A 8 40.20 14.25 -24.66
C LEU A 8 39.06 15.19 -25.04
N ALA A 9 38.00 15.21 -24.23
CA ALA A 9 37.83 16.17 -23.14
C ALA A 9 37.21 17.49 -23.63
N GLY A 10 36.02 17.76 -23.10
CA GLY A 10 35.34 19.02 -23.24
C GLY A 10 36.23 20.19 -22.85
N ARG A 11 36.19 21.23 -23.67
CA ARG A 11 36.65 22.59 -23.38
C ARG A 11 36.32 23.45 -24.59
N ARG A 12 35.10 23.98 -24.66
CA ARG A 12 34.70 25.05 -25.58
C ARG A 12 33.45 25.71 -24.99
N VAL A 13 33.27 27.01 -24.83
CA VAL A 13 34.10 28.22 -24.98
C VAL A 13 33.39 29.25 -24.09
N ILE A 14 34.08 29.85 -23.11
CA ILE A 14 33.66 31.15 -22.54
C ILE A 14 34.54 32.20 -23.21
N ALA A 15 34.12 32.65 -24.38
CA ALA A 15 34.62 33.86 -25.00
C ALA A 15 33.69 35.00 -24.60
N CYS A 16 34.04 35.71 -23.52
CA CYS A 16 33.44 37.00 -23.21
C CYS A 16 34.28 38.10 -23.85
N CYS A 17 33.72 38.76 -24.86
CA CYS A 17 34.22 40.00 -25.44
C CYS A 17 34.38 41.07 -24.34
N PHE A 18 35.62 41.51 -24.10
CA PHE A 18 35.88 42.77 -23.40
C PHE A 18 36.00 43.89 -24.45
N SER A 19 34.96 44.70 -24.56
CA SER A 19 35.02 46.00 -25.23
C SER A 19 35.66 47.02 -24.28
N LEU A 20 36.84 47.54 -24.63
CA LEU A 20 37.42 48.74 -24.00
C LEU A 20 38.03 49.61 -25.10
N GLY A 21 37.41 50.76 -25.34
CA GLY A 21 37.86 51.75 -26.29
C GLY A 21 39.10 52.49 -25.80
N LEU A 22 40.04 52.73 -26.71
CA LEU A 22 41.08 53.76 -26.58
C LEU A 22 41.32 54.36 -27.97
N SER A 23 41.23 55.68 -28.02
CA SER A 23 41.31 56.54 -29.19
C SER A 23 42.75 56.71 -29.72
N LEU A 24 42.87 56.54 -31.04
CA LEU A 24 43.67 57.28 -32.03
C LEU A 24 45.16 57.59 -31.76
N GLY A 25 46.00 57.01 -32.62
CA GLY A 25 47.29 57.55 -33.06
C GLY A 25 47.59 57.08 -34.48
N SER A 26 47.18 57.86 -35.47
CA SER A 26 47.31 57.55 -36.91
C SER A 26 48.74 57.76 -37.44
N SER A 27 49.33 56.72 -38.02
CA SER A 27 50.09 56.76 -39.30
C SER A 27 50.72 55.40 -39.63
N LEU A 28 50.11 54.65 -40.58
CA LEU A 28 50.66 53.60 -41.48
C LEU A 28 49.55 52.61 -41.89
N VAL A 29 48.50 53.12 -42.53
CA VAL A 29 47.42 52.32 -43.11
C VAL A 29 47.98 51.84 -44.46
N TRP A 30 48.22 50.55 -44.69
CA TRP A 30 47.33 49.67 -45.47
C TRP A 30 47.64 48.17 -45.24
N ALA A 31 48.63 47.81 -44.41
CA ALA A 31 48.94 46.42 -44.03
C ALA A 31 48.24 45.95 -42.74
N ASP A 32 47.61 46.86 -41.99
CA ASP A 32 47.09 46.61 -40.64
C ASP A 32 45.63 46.13 -40.60
N GLN A 33 44.84 46.43 -41.64
CA GLN A 33 43.39 46.19 -41.60
C GLN A 33 43.04 44.70 -41.58
N ALA A 34 43.74 43.87 -42.37
CA ALA A 34 43.51 42.43 -42.39
C ALA A 34 43.86 41.75 -41.06
N TYR A 35 44.88 42.26 -40.35
CA TYR A 35 45.24 41.77 -39.02
C TYR A 35 44.18 42.17 -38.00
N VAL A 36 43.77 43.45 -37.99
CA VAL A 36 42.70 43.95 -37.11
C VAL A 36 41.39 43.18 -37.33
N ASP A 37 41.03 42.88 -38.58
CA ASP A 37 39.83 42.09 -38.90
C ASP A 37 39.92 40.65 -38.35
N LEU A 38 41.12 40.03 -38.36
CA LEU A 38 41.35 38.72 -37.73
C LEU A 38 41.20 38.79 -36.21
N ILE A 39 41.70 39.84 -35.56
CA ILE A 39 41.57 40.02 -34.11
C ILE A 39 40.12 40.27 -33.71
N GLU A 40 39.37 41.08 -34.48
CA GLU A 40 37.94 41.31 -34.24
C GLU A 40 37.13 40.02 -34.43
N ARG A 41 37.42 39.22 -35.47
CA ARG A 41 36.80 37.89 -35.62
C ARG A 41 37.12 36.96 -34.46
N ALA A 42 38.36 36.96 -33.98
CA ALA A 42 38.76 36.17 -32.81
C ALA A 42 38.02 36.60 -31.54
N ARG A 43 37.80 37.91 -31.33
CA ARG A 43 36.98 38.42 -30.23
C ARG A 43 35.53 37.93 -30.34
N LEU A 44 34.99 37.86 -31.55
CA LEU A 44 33.62 37.37 -31.82
C LEU A 44 33.49 35.84 -31.76
N GLY A 45 34.56 35.11 -31.45
CA GLY A 45 34.52 33.66 -31.24
C GLY A 45 35.06 32.81 -32.40
N ASP A 46 35.55 33.43 -33.46
CA ASP A 46 36.22 32.74 -34.58
C ASP A 46 37.74 32.86 -34.43
N GLN A 47 38.30 32.14 -33.46
CA GLN A 47 39.71 32.32 -33.05
C GLN A 47 40.72 31.68 -34.01
N GLN A 48 40.36 30.58 -34.68
CA GLN A 48 41.35 29.80 -35.43
C GLN A 48 42.01 30.53 -36.61
N PRO A 49 41.29 31.32 -37.42
CA PRO A 49 41.93 32.10 -38.48
C PRO A 49 43.03 33.05 -37.96
N ALA A 50 42.82 33.65 -36.79
CA ALA A 50 43.81 34.53 -36.17
C ALA A 50 45.00 33.74 -35.57
N LEU A 51 44.73 32.58 -34.96
CA LEU A 51 45.75 31.69 -34.43
C LEU A 51 46.66 31.14 -35.54
N ASP A 52 46.06 30.64 -36.63
CA ASP A 52 46.79 30.11 -37.78
C ASP A 52 47.68 31.18 -38.41
N TYR A 53 47.14 32.40 -38.57
CA TYR A 53 47.91 33.54 -39.06
C TYR A 53 49.11 33.86 -38.14
N LEU A 54 48.87 33.99 -36.83
CA LEU A 54 49.91 34.33 -35.85
C LEU A 54 50.97 33.24 -35.71
N ARG A 55 50.60 31.96 -35.77
CA ARG A 55 51.55 30.82 -35.67
C ARG A 55 52.49 30.70 -36.88
N GLN A 56 52.07 31.20 -38.05
CA GLN A 56 52.84 31.12 -39.29
C GLN A 56 53.83 32.28 -39.47
N LEU A 57 53.76 33.32 -38.64
CA LEU A 57 54.69 34.45 -38.72
C LEU A 57 56.09 34.03 -38.22
N PRO A 58 57.16 34.30 -38.98
CA PRO A 58 58.53 33.90 -38.61
C PRO A 58 59.07 34.63 -37.38
N SER A 59 58.52 35.80 -37.05
CA SER A 59 58.81 36.54 -35.82
C SER A 59 57.61 37.39 -35.43
N LEU A 60 57.18 37.31 -34.18
CA LEU A 60 56.05 38.07 -33.65
C LEU A 60 56.52 39.35 -32.96
N THR A 61 55.84 40.47 -33.24
CA THR A 61 56.00 41.71 -32.46
C THR A 61 55.46 41.52 -31.02
N PRO A 62 55.84 42.35 -30.04
CA PRO A 62 55.33 42.24 -28.67
C PRO A 62 53.79 42.26 -28.56
N VAL A 63 53.12 43.01 -29.44
CA VAL A 63 51.64 43.04 -29.51
C VAL A 63 51.11 41.71 -30.02
N GLN A 64 51.65 41.20 -31.13
CA GLN A 64 51.24 39.90 -31.70
C GLN A 64 51.56 38.72 -30.77
N GLN A 65 52.62 38.79 -29.97
CA GLN A 65 52.93 37.80 -28.92
C GLN A 65 51.85 37.78 -27.83
N THR A 66 51.37 38.96 -27.43
CA THR A 66 50.27 39.12 -26.48
C THR A 66 48.97 38.60 -27.07
N ASP A 67 48.63 39.01 -28.29
CA ASP A 67 47.42 38.59 -28.99
C ASP A 67 47.38 37.08 -29.21
N LEU A 68 48.50 36.45 -29.61
CA LEU A 68 48.57 34.99 -29.74
C LEU A 68 48.23 34.28 -28.43
N LEU A 69 48.80 34.73 -27.30
CA LEU A 69 48.52 34.13 -25.99
C LEU A 69 47.06 34.33 -25.56
N LEU A 70 46.52 35.54 -25.73
CA LEU A 70 45.14 35.84 -25.35
C LEU A 70 44.12 35.10 -26.21
N ILE A 71 44.35 35.05 -27.53
CA ILE A 71 43.48 34.32 -28.45
C ILE A 71 43.56 32.81 -28.20
N ALA A 72 44.75 32.27 -27.90
CA ALA A 72 44.90 30.86 -27.50
C ALA A 72 44.12 30.58 -26.21
N SER A 73 44.11 31.52 -25.26
CA SER A 73 43.29 31.41 -24.05
C SER A 73 41.79 31.45 -24.35
N TRP A 74 41.34 32.30 -25.28
CA TRP A 74 39.93 32.33 -25.70
C TRP A 74 39.50 31.06 -26.45
N ALA A 75 40.42 30.45 -27.21
CA ALA A 75 40.22 29.18 -27.89
C ALA A 75 40.28 27.97 -26.94
N GLY A 76 40.68 28.16 -25.68
CA GLY A 76 40.81 27.09 -24.69
C GLY A 76 42.08 26.24 -24.85
N GLU A 77 43.08 26.73 -25.59
CA GLU A 77 44.36 26.04 -25.82
C GLU A 77 45.32 26.23 -24.63
N ASP A 78 44.90 25.72 -23.46
CA ASP A 78 45.54 26.00 -22.17
C ASP A 78 47.02 25.58 -22.12
N ASP A 79 47.40 24.48 -22.78
CA ASP A 79 48.81 24.05 -22.86
C ASP A 79 49.67 25.01 -23.70
N GLU A 80 49.11 25.59 -24.76
CA GLU A 80 49.80 26.60 -25.56
C GLU A 80 49.94 27.90 -24.76
N VAL A 81 48.90 28.34 -24.06
CA VAL A 81 48.95 29.51 -23.17
C VAL A 81 50.07 29.38 -22.15
N LEU A 82 50.16 28.23 -21.47
CA LEU A 82 51.17 27.99 -20.45
C LEU A 82 52.59 27.93 -21.05
N ARG A 83 52.75 27.29 -22.22
CA ARG A 83 54.04 27.22 -22.93
C ARG A 83 54.51 28.60 -23.40
N LEU A 84 53.62 29.38 -24.01
CA LEU A 84 53.89 30.75 -24.44
C LEU A 84 54.26 31.62 -23.25
N TYR A 85 53.48 31.56 -22.16
CA TYR A 85 53.76 32.33 -20.95
C TYR A 85 55.13 31.99 -20.36
N GLN A 86 55.50 30.71 -20.29
CA GLN A 86 56.81 30.25 -19.78
C GLN A 86 57.98 30.67 -20.67
N SER A 87 57.78 30.73 -21.99
CA SER A 87 58.84 31.12 -22.94
C SER A 87 59.40 32.52 -22.70
N ASN A 88 58.60 33.41 -22.11
CA ASN A 88 59.02 34.77 -21.77
C ASN A 88 58.26 35.32 -20.56
N THR A 89 58.38 34.64 -19.41
CA THR A 89 57.67 35.01 -18.18
C THR A 89 57.88 36.47 -17.77
N ALA A 90 59.09 37.01 -17.92
CA ALA A 90 59.39 38.39 -17.53
C ALA A 90 58.65 39.45 -18.38
N PHE A 91 58.29 39.10 -19.62
CA PHE A 91 57.46 39.93 -20.49
C PHE A 91 55.98 39.81 -20.11
N TYR A 92 55.45 38.58 -20.08
CA TYR A 92 54.02 38.35 -19.85
C TYR A 92 53.57 38.63 -18.41
N ALA A 93 54.44 38.51 -17.41
CA ALA A 93 54.10 38.81 -16.01
C ALA A 93 53.85 40.30 -15.73
N LYS A 94 54.12 41.18 -16.70
CA LYS A 94 53.86 42.64 -16.59
C LYS A 94 52.48 43.05 -17.10
N ASN A 95 51.80 42.17 -17.83
CA ASN A 95 50.49 42.45 -18.40
C ASN A 95 49.40 41.66 -17.64
N PRO A 96 48.40 42.33 -17.02
CA PRO A 96 47.35 41.68 -16.25
C PRO A 96 46.54 40.66 -17.06
N ASP A 97 46.30 40.89 -18.36
CA ASP A 97 45.49 40.00 -19.19
C ASP A 97 46.23 38.70 -19.51
N THR A 98 47.53 38.76 -19.76
CA THR A 98 48.34 37.55 -20.01
C THR A 98 48.57 36.76 -18.73
N VAL A 99 48.68 37.43 -17.56
CA VAL A 99 48.69 36.77 -16.25
C VAL A 99 47.33 36.11 -15.96
N ALA A 100 46.22 36.78 -16.26
CA ALA A 100 44.88 36.24 -16.07
C ALA A 100 44.58 35.06 -17.01
N ALA A 101 45.06 35.11 -18.25
CA ALA A 101 44.98 34.00 -19.20
C ALA A 101 45.77 32.77 -18.70
N MET A 102 46.98 32.97 -18.20
CA MET A 102 47.77 31.91 -17.55
C MET A 102 47.06 31.35 -16.32
N ALA A 103 46.53 32.21 -15.45
CA ALA A 103 45.79 31.78 -14.26
C ALA A 103 44.53 30.97 -14.61
N ARG A 104 43.83 31.36 -15.68
CA ARG A 104 42.68 30.62 -16.22
C ARG A 104 43.09 29.25 -16.77
N ALA A 105 44.19 29.17 -17.51
CA ALA A 105 44.71 27.90 -18.02
C ALA A 105 45.09 26.94 -16.87
N ARG A 106 45.70 27.46 -15.81
CA ARG A 106 45.98 26.69 -14.57
C ARG A 106 44.72 26.24 -13.85
N ARG A 107 43.74 27.14 -13.69
CA ARG A 107 42.41 26.80 -13.13
C ARG A 107 41.78 25.66 -13.91
N ASN A 108 41.78 25.75 -15.24
CA ASN A 108 41.20 24.72 -16.08
C ASN A 108 41.89 23.35 -15.90
N ARG A 109 43.21 23.33 -15.63
CA ARG A 109 43.99 22.11 -15.32
C ARG A 109 43.84 21.59 -13.89
N GLY A 110 43.12 22.30 -13.02
CA GLY A 110 43.01 21.96 -11.61
C GLY A 110 44.22 22.36 -10.76
N GLU A 111 45.11 23.20 -11.29
CA GLU A 111 46.25 23.79 -10.55
C GLU A 111 45.74 25.00 -9.74
N TRP A 112 44.91 24.72 -8.72
CA TRP A 112 44.08 25.72 -8.06
C TRP A 112 44.89 26.79 -7.31
N GLU A 113 45.91 26.40 -6.56
CA GLU A 113 46.70 27.32 -5.74
C GLU A 113 47.47 28.30 -6.64
N GLU A 114 48.07 27.77 -7.70
CA GLU A 114 48.76 28.54 -8.72
C GLU A 114 47.82 29.47 -9.49
N ALA A 115 46.59 29.03 -9.76
CA ALA A 115 45.58 29.85 -10.41
C ALA A 115 45.13 31.01 -9.50
N VAL A 116 44.87 30.75 -8.22
CA VAL A 116 44.52 31.79 -7.24
C VAL A 116 45.66 32.81 -7.11
N ASN A 117 46.91 32.34 -7.03
CA ASN A 117 48.09 33.20 -6.99
C ASN A 117 48.27 34.00 -8.29
N GLY A 118 47.98 33.40 -9.44
CA GLY A 118 47.95 34.08 -10.73
C GLY A 118 46.90 35.19 -10.78
N PHE A 119 45.67 34.95 -10.33
CA PHE A 119 44.63 35.99 -10.26
C PHE A 119 44.94 37.07 -9.23
N LEU A 120 45.59 36.72 -8.12
CA LEU A 120 46.13 37.69 -7.15
C LEU A 120 47.16 38.62 -7.80
N LEU A 121 48.09 38.05 -8.57
CA LEU A 121 49.09 38.82 -9.32
C LEU A 121 48.43 39.71 -10.37
N ALA A 122 47.54 39.17 -11.21
CA ALA A 122 46.80 39.96 -12.21
C ALA A 122 46.05 41.14 -11.57
N ARG A 123 45.39 40.91 -10.43
CA ARG A 123 44.69 41.95 -9.68
C ARG A 123 45.63 42.98 -9.06
N SER A 124 46.86 42.59 -8.69
CA SER A 124 47.86 43.56 -8.21
C SER A 124 48.32 44.52 -9.32
N LEU A 125 48.34 44.04 -10.58
CA LEU A 125 48.67 44.83 -11.76
C LEU A 125 47.50 45.72 -12.22
N ALA A 126 46.25 45.29 -11.99
CA ALA A 126 45.05 46.06 -12.32
C ALA A 126 43.98 46.01 -11.20
N PRO A 127 44.14 46.76 -10.08
CA PRO A 127 43.25 46.68 -8.92
C PRO A 127 41.79 47.09 -9.15
N ALA A 128 41.52 47.88 -10.20
CA ALA A 128 40.17 48.37 -10.53
C ALA A 128 39.33 47.37 -11.37
N ARG A 129 39.94 46.30 -11.88
CA ARG A 129 39.29 45.28 -12.72
C ARG A 129 38.46 44.31 -11.86
N ALA A 130 37.13 44.44 -11.96
CA ALA A 130 36.17 43.63 -11.21
C ALA A 130 36.21 42.13 -11.57
N ASP A 131 36.38 41.84 -12.86
CA ASP A 131 36.44 40.50 -13.42
C ASP A 131 37.60 39.67 -12.88
N LEU A 132 38.73 40.31 -12.53
CA LEU A 132 39.87 39.62 -11.92
C LEU A 132 39.57 39.18 -10.49
N LEU A 133 38.83 39.99 -9.73
CA LEU A 133 38.36 39.60 -8.39
C LEU A 133 37.28 38.53 -8.46
N GLN A 134 36.36 38.61 -9.42
CA GLN A 134 35.39 37.54 -9.68
C GLN A 134 36.10 36.22 -9.99
N ALA A 135 37.02 36.21 -10.95
CA ALA A 135 37.77 35.02 -11.33
C ALA A 135 38.57 34.44 -10.14
N GLN A 136 39.19 35.30 -9.32
CA GLN A 136 39.86 34.87 -8.09
C GLN A 136 38.89 34.17 -7.14
N LEU A 137 37.73 34.77 -6.85
CA LEU A 137 36.76 34.22 -5.89
C LEU A 137 36.12 32.92 -6.39
N MET A 138 35.84 32.82 -7.68
CA MET A 138 35.35 31.59 -8.30
C MET A 138 36.41 30.48 -8.19
N THR A 139 37.67 30.78 -8.47
CA THR A 139 38.78 29.82 -8.32
C THR A 139 38.98 29.38 -6.88
N MET A 140 38.80 30.29 -5.91
CA MET A 140 38.82 29.93 -4.49
C MET A 140 37.69 28.96 -4.13
N ALA A 141 36.48 29.15 -4.69
CA ALA A 141 35.38 28.22 -4.51
C ALA A 141 35.69 26.84 -5.13
N ASP A 142 36.24 26.80 -6.35
CA ASP A 142 36.67 25.55 -7.00
C ASP A 142 37.74 24.79 -6.19
N MET A 143 38.62 25.52 -5.51
CA MET A 143 39.65 24.96 -4.62
C MET A 143 39.09 24.40 -3.29
N GLY A 144 37.79 24.57 -3.02
CA GLY A 144 37.17 24.21 -1.74
C GLY A 144 37.33 25.25 -0.63
N GLN A 145 37.88 26.45 -0.92
CA GLN A 145 37.89 27.59 0.02
C GLN A 145 36.57 28.37 -0.01
N THR A 146 35.46 27.66 -0.14
CA THR A 146 34.10 28.21 -0.32
C THR A 146 33.67 29.17 0.79
N PRO A 147 33.90 28.89 2.10
CA PRO A 147 33.52 29.84 3.16
C PRO A 147 34.27 31.18 3.07
N ALA A 148 35.55 31.15 2.70
CA ALA A 148 36.35 32.35 2.52
C ALA A 148 35.91 33.14 1.28
N ALA A 149 35.63 32.44 0.17
CA ALA A 149 35.08 33.02 -1.04
C ALA A 149 33.72 33.70 -0.78
N ILE A 150 32.79 33.03 -0.09
CA ILE A 150 31.48 33.59 0.29
C ILE A 150 31.65 34.83 1.15
N LYS A 151 32.47 34.77 2.21
CA LYS A 151 32.69 35.92 3.10
C LYS A 151 33.17 37.14 2.33
N ARG A 152 34.15 36.95 1.43
CA ARG A 152 34.73 38.03 0.64
C ARG A 152 33.77 38.55 -0.44
N ALA A 153 33.05 37.65 -1.11
CA ALA A 153 32.03 38.01 -2.09
C ALA A 153 30.84 38.77 -1.44
N ARG A 154 30.41 38.38 -0.23
CA ARG A 154 29.37 39.12 0.53
C ARG A 154 29.81 40.54 0.83
N VAL A 155 31.03 40.73 1.35
CA VAL A 155 31.56 42.08 1.59
C VAL A 155 31.60 42.89 0.28
N TRP A 156 32.02 42.28 -0.81
CA TRP A 156 32.06 42.95 -2.11
C TRP A 156 30.67 43.36 -2.61
N THR A 157 29.67 42.47 -2.54
CA THR A 157 28.27 42.80 -2.90
C THR A 157 27.64 43.86 -2.00
N GLN A 158 28.06 43.98 -0.73
CA GLN A 158 27.61 45.06 0.16
C GLN A 158 28.23 46.41 -0.23
N GLN A 159 29.51 46.43 -0.60
CA GLN A 159 30.21 47.64 -1.02
C GLN A 159 29.81 48.11 -2.42
N ALA A 160 29.52 47.17 -3.32
CA ALA A 160 29.20 47.43 -4.73
C ALA A 160 27.91 46.68 -5.16
N PRO A 161 26.73 47.06 -4.66
CA PRO A 161 25.50 46.28 -4.82
C PRO A 161 24.97 46.18 -6.25
N LYS A 162 25.38 47.10 -7.13
CA LYS A 162 25.03 47.13 -8.56
C LYS A 162 26.13 46.54 -9.47
N GLN A 163 27.22 46.04 -8.89
CA GLN A 163 28.31 45.45 -9.67
C GLN A 163 27.96 44.01 -10.04
N LEU A 164 27.89 43.74 -11.36
CA LEU A 164 27.49 42.45 -11.90
C LEU A 164 28.44 41.32 -11.45
N GLU A 165 29.74 41.55 -11.57
CA GLU A 165 30.80 40.58 -11.26
C GLU A 165 30.76 40.16 -9.79
N ALA A 166 30.37 41.08 -8.89
CA ALA A 166 30.21 40.79 -7.46
C ALA A 166 29.06 39.81 -7.21
N ARG A 167 27.94 39.98 -7.92
CA ARG A 167 26.76 39.08 -7.84
C ARG A 167 27.10 37.70 -8.39
N LEU A 168 27.74 37.64 -9.56
CA LEU A 168 28.15 36.38 -10.17
C LEU A 168 29.14 35.60 -9.28
N ALA A 169 30.13 36.29 -8.69
CA ALA A 169 31.09 35.67 -7.78
C ALA A 169 30.42 35.09 -6.51
N LEU A 170 29.47 35.83 -5.92
CA LEU A 170 28.74 35.36 -4.74
C LEU A 170 27.80 34.20 -5.09
N GLY A 171 27.07 34.29 -6.20
CA GLY A 171 26.19 33.23 -6.69
C GLY A 171 26.95 31.92 -6.93
N TYR A 172 28.12 32.00 -7.56
CA TYR A 172 28.99 30.85 -7.81
C TYR A 172 29.54 30.24 -6.51
N ALA A 173 30.00 31.06 -5.56
CA ALA A 173 30.51 30.57 -4.28
C ALA A 173 29.39 29.92 -3.44
N LEU A 174 28.17 30.49 -3.45
CA LEU A 174 27.01 29.90 -2.77
C LEU A 174 26.57 28.56 -3.40
N MET A 175 26.68 28.45 -4.73
CA MET A 175 26.42 27.19 -5.45
C MET A 175 27.35 26.07 -4.97
N HIS A 176 28.66 26.35 -4.88
CA HIS A 176 29.67 25.40 -4.38
C HIS A 176 29.49 25.02 -2.90
N ASP A 177 28.77 25.83 -2.12
CA ASP A 177 28.44 25.55 -0.72
C ASP A 177 27.12 24.78 -0.56
N GLY A 178 26.46 24.44 -1.68
CA GLY A 178 25.14 23.78 -1.67
C GLY A 178 23.97 24.70 -1.35
N GLN A 179 24.17 26.02 -1.21
CA GLN A 179 23.12 27.00 -0.92
C GLN A 179 22.36 27.41 -2.20
N GLN A 180 21.66 26.46 -2.83
CA GLN A 180 21.03 26.60 -4.15
C GLN A 180 20.06 27.80 -4.23
N HIS A 181 19.18 27.99 -3.25
CA HIS A 181 18.24 29.13 -3.25
C HIS A 181 18.94 30.48 -3.05
N ALA A 182 19.98 30.55 -2.22
CA ALA A 182 20.75 31.78 -2.04
C ALA A 182 21.56 32.12 -3.30
N SER A 183 22.11 31.10 -3.96
CA SER A 183 22.77 31.23 -5.26
C SER A 183 21.80 31.78 -6.32
N LEU A 184 20.60 31.19 -6.45
CA LEU A 184 19.55 31.68 -7.35
C LEU A 184 19.21 33.16 -7.11
N ALA A 185 19.11 33.59 -5.84
CA ALA A 185 18.81 34.98 -5.52
C ALA A 185 19.90 35.96 -6.03
N GLU A 186 21.17 35.55 -6.05
CA GLU A 186 22.24 36.38 -6.61
C GLU A 186 22.26 36.37 -8.14
N TYR A 187 21.98 35.23 -8.77
CA TYR A 187 21.88 35.15 -10.23
C TYR A 187 20.64 35.88 -10.78
N ASP A 188 19.50 35.87 -10.07
CA ASP A 188 18.33 36.70 -10.40
C ASP A 188 18.67 38.20 -10.37
N ARG A 189 19.43 38.65 -9.36
CA ARG A 189 19.90 40.03 -9.28
C ARG A 189 20.89 40.36 -10.39
N ALA A 190 21.80 39.43 -10.73
CA ALA A 190 22.72 39.58 -11.85
C ALA A 190 21.98 39.74 -13.17
N TRP A 191 20.95 38.91 -13.41
CA TRP A 191 20.08 39.00 -14.58
C TRP A 191 19.35 40.34 -14.68
N LYS A 192 18.78 40.84 -13.57
CA LYS A 192 18.14 42.16 -13.52
C LYS A 192 19.09 43.33 -13.82
N LEU A 193 20.37 43.19 -13.49
CA LEU A 193 21.38 44.19 -13.81
C LEU A 193 21.79 44.16 -15.29
N ALA A 194 21.74 42.99 -15.93
CA ALA A 194 22.23 42.79 -17.29
C ALA A 194 21.36 41.81 -18.10
N PRO A 195 20.10 42.16 -18.41
CA PRO A 195 19.15 41.27 -19.09
C PRO A 195 19.48 41.01 -20.58
N GLY A 196 20.46 41.71 -21.17
CA GLY A 196 20.91 41.46 -22.54
C GLY A 196 22.08 40.46 -22.63
N ARG A 197 22.63 40.03 -21.48
CA ARG A 197 23.84 39.20 -21.44
C ARG A 197 23.47 37.71 -21.43
N ARG A 198 23.80 37.03 -22.54
CA ARG A 198 23.55 35.60 -22.75
C ARG A 198 24.15 34.71 -21.66
N ASP A 199 25.38 35.00 -21.23
CA ASP A 199 26.08 34.24 -20.18
C ASP A 199 25.39 34.37 -18.82
N VAL A 200 24.86 35.55 -18.49
CA VAL A 200 24.12 35.79 -17.24
C VAL A 200 22.77 35.06 -17.28
N LEU A 201 22.08 35.08 -18.43
CA LEU A 201 20.83 34.34 -18.61
C LEU A 201 21.06 32.84 -18.46
N ARG A 202 22.14 32.31 -19.04
CA ARG A 202 22.52 30.89 -18.92
C ARG A 202 22.77 30.52 -17.46
N GLU A 203 23.54 31.30 -16.71
CA GLU A 203 23.79 31.04 -15.29
C GLU A 203 22.51 31.12 -14.44
N TYR A 204 21.62 32.08 -14.73
CA TYR A 204 20.32 32.19 -14.08
C TYR A 204 19.43 30.98 -14.35
N LEU A 205 19.40 30.50 -15.59
CA LEU A 205 18.69 29.28 -16.00
C LEU A 205 19.19 28.06 -15.21
N PHE A 206 20.50 27.82 -15.16
CA PHE A 206 21.05 26.70 -14.37
C PHE A 206 20.86 26.88 -12.86
N ALA A 207 20.80 28.13 -12.36
CA ALA A 207 20.48 28.39 -10.96
C ALA A 207 19.01 28.04 -10.64
N LEU A 208 18.06 28.27 -11.56
CA LEU A 208 16.67 27.83 -11.43
C LEU A 208 16.60 26.30 -11.37
N GLN A 209 17.25 25.61 -12.30
CA GLN A 209 17.32 24.15 -12.35
C GLN A 209 17.86 23.57 -11.03
N ARG A 210 19.03 24.04 -10.56
CA ARG A 210 19.63 23.62 -9.29
C ARG A 210 18.77 23.93 -8.08
N ALA A 211 17.97 25.00 -8.11
CA ALA A 211 17.05 25.36 -7.03
C ALA A 211 15.73 24.58 -7.08
N GLY A 212 15.60 23.58 -7.96
CA GLY A 212 14.40 22.75 -8.07
C GLY A 212 13.26 23.41 -8.83
N LEU A 213 13.55 24.36 -9.73
CA LEU A 213 12.57 25.05 -10.58
C LEU A 213 12.76 24.72 -12.09
N PRO A 214 12.81 23.43 -12.48
CA PRO A 214 13.16 23.06 -13.85
C PRO A 214 12.10 23.43 -14.88
N VAL A 215 10.81 23.53 -14.54
CA VAL A 215 9.79 24.03 -15.49
C VAL A 215 10.06 25.48 -15.90
N LEU A 216 10.48 26.33 -14.96
CA LEU A 216 10.87 27.72 -15.28
C LEU A 216 12.16 27.77 -16.09
N ALA A 217 13.14 26.94 -15.74
CA ALA A 217 14.39 26.84 -16.48
C ALA A 217 14.18 26.37 -17.93
N LEU A 218 13.35 25.35 -18.14
CA LEU A 218 12.97 24.86 -19.46
C LEU A 218 12.25 25.93 -20.28
N GLY A 219 11.34 26.69 -19.67
CA GLY A 219 10.66 27.79 -20.37
C GLY A 219 11.62 28.87 -20.90
N ILE A 220 12.71 29.15 -20.17
CA ILE A 220 13.77 30.05 -20.66
C ILE A 220 14.56 29.38 -21.79
N ALA A 221 14.91 28.09 -21.64
CA ALA A 221 15.64 27.34 -22.66
C ALA A 221 14.89 27.29 -24.01
N GLU A 222 13.57 27.09 -23.98
CA GLU A 222 12.73 27.03 -25.18
C GLU A 222 12.59 28.39 -25.88
N GLN A 223 12.61 29.49 -25.12
CA GLN A 223 12.58 30.84 -25.68
C GLN A 223 13.94 31.28 -26.25
N HIS A 224 15.02 30.67 -25.77
CA HIS A 224 16.40 30.98 -26.12
C HIS A 224 17.19 29.71 -26.45
N PRO A 225 16.87 29.03 -27.57
CA PRO A 225 17.48 27.75 -27.95
C PRO A 225 18.99 27.86 -28.18
N GLU A 226 19.51 29.06 -28.41
CA GLU A 226 20.95 29.32 -28.48
C GLU A 226 21.68 29.12 -27.14
N LEU A 227 21.01 29.07 -25.99
CA LEU A 227 21.66 29.01 -24.68
C LEU A 227 22.29 27.65 -24.36
N LEU A 228 21.69 26.58 -24.85
CA LEU A 228 21.98 25.21 -24.44
C LEU A 228 22.34 24.34 -25.66
N GLY A 229 23.20 23.35 -25.44
CA GLY A 229 23.35 22.24 -26.38
C GLY A 229 22.19 21.24 -26.29
N ASP A 230 22.08 20.34 -27.28
CA ASP A 230 20.98 19.35 -27.34
C ASP A 230 20.93 18.45 -26.09
N GLU A 231 22.08 18.03 -25.57
CA GLU A 231 22.18 17.24 -24.33
C GLU A 231 21.63 18.01 -23.11
N GLU A 232 22.07 19.26 -22.94
CA GLU A 232 21.61 20.12 -21.84
C GLU A 232 20.10 20.36 -21.90
N LEU A 233 19.54 20.52 -23.11
CA LEU A 233 18.11 20.66 -23.31
C LEU A 233 17.36 19.36 -22.96
N ARG A 234 17.87 18.18 -23.34
CA ARG A 234 17.28 16.89 -22.94
C ARG A 234 17.27 16.72 -21.43
N ILE A 235 18.36 17.06 -20.74
CA ILE A 235 18.43 17.02 -19.27
C ILE A 235 17.40 17.95 -18.65
N MET A 236 17.26 19.18 -19.16
CA MET A 236 16.26 20.16 -18.69
C MET A 236 14.83 19.64 -18.85
N ARG A 237 14.56 19.00 -20.00
CA ARG A 237 13.29 18.36 -20.32
C ARG A 237 12.99 17.20 -19.36
N ALA A 238 13.98 16.36 -19.07
CA ALA A 238 13.84 15.27 -18.10
C ALA A 238 13.63 15.80 -16.66
N ASP A 239 14.28 16.89 -16.25
CA ASP A 239 14.04 17.50 -14.93
C ASP A 239 12.61 18.02 -14.78
N ALA A 240 12.07 18.65 -15.83
CA ALA A 240 10.69 19.15 -15.84
C ALA A 240 9.67 18.00 -15.80
N LEU A 241 9.97 16.86 -16.44
CA LEU A 241 9.18 15.63 -16.29
C LEU A 241 9.22 15.14 -14.85
N ALA A 242 10.40 15.02 -14.24
CA ALA A 242 10.55 14.55 -12.87
C ALA A 242 9.81 15.45 -11.86
N GLU A 243 9.80 16.77 -12.06
CA GLU A 243 8.98 17.70 -11.26
C GLU A 243 7.49 17.40 -11.41
N ARG A 244 7.02 17.17 -12.65
CA ARG A 244 5.62 16.82 -12.91
C ARG A 244 5.21 15.49 -12.29
N VAL A 245 6.09 14.49 -12.30
CA VAL A 245 5.86 13.20 -11.64
C VAL A 245 5.71 13.39 -10.14
N ARG A 246 6.57 14.18 -9.48
CA ARG A 246 6.41 14.48 -8.05
C ARG A 246 5.10 15.22 -7.74
N LEU A 247 4.63 16.07 -8.64
CA LEU A 247 3.34 16.75 -8.50
C LEU A 247 2.14 15.82 -8.74
N ALA A 248 2.31 14.71 -9.47
CA ALA A 248 1.24 13.78 -9.77
C ALA A 248 0.67 13.09 -8.52
N ASP A 249 1.49 12.95 -7.48
CA ASP A 249 1.10 12.33 -6.20
C ASP A 249 0.50 13.34 -5.20
N THR A 250 0.36 14.61 -5.59
CA THR A 250 -0.21 15.66 -4.71
C THR A 250 -1.73 15.71 -4.79
N SER A 251 -2.38 16.05 -3.68
CA SER A 251 -3.84 16.14 -3.63
C SER A 251 -4.39 17.17 -4.62
N THR A 252 -5.36 16.75 -5.42
CA THR A 252 -6.05 17.59 -6.40
C THR A 252 -7.23 18.33 -5.77
N ARG A 253 -7.75 19.33 -6.51
CA ARG A 253 -8.93 20.09 -6.08
C ARG A 253 -10.21 19.27 -6.14
N SER A 254 -10.25 18.27 -7.03
CA SER A 254 -11.39 17.39 -7.23
C SER A 254 -10.96 15.96 -7.54
N GLU A 255 -11.84 15.01 -7.25
CA GLU A 255 -11.64 13.57 -7.48
C GLU A 255 -11.47 13.25 -8.97
N SER A 256 -12.14 13.98 -9.86
CA SER A 256 -12.08 13.79 -11.32
C SER A 256 -10.76 14.28 -11.93
N GLU A 257 -10.09 15.23 -11.27
CA GLU A 257 -8.78 15.74 -11.71
C GLU A 257 -7.60 14.89 -11.22
N ARG A 258 -7.82 13.88 -10.36
CA ARG A 258 -6.76 13.15 -9.62
C ARG A 258 -5.63 12.60 -10.49
N PHE A 259 -5.93 12.22 -11.74
CA PHE A 259 -4.97 11.64 -12.67
C PHE A 259 -4.47 12.58 -13.76
N VAL A 260 -4.99 13.82 -13.85
CA VAL A 260 -4.65 14.73 -14.96
C VAL A 260 -3.15 15.03 -15.05
N ILE A 261 -2.47 15.17 -13.90
CA ILE A 261 -1.03 15.42 -13.88
C ILE A 261 -0.24 14.15 -14.24
N ALA A 262 -0.66 12.99 -13.74
CA ALA A 262 -0.06 11.69 -14.07
C ALA A 262 -0.18 11.39 -15.57
N ASP A 263 -1.38 11.54 -16.16
CA ASP A 263 -1.62 11.32 -17.59
C ASP A 263 -0.75 12.24 -18.47
N ARG A 264 -0.59 13.51 -18.06
CA ARG A 264 0.31 14.45 -18.76
C ARG A 264 1.79 14.09 -18.63
N ALA A 265 2.20 13.57 -17.47
CA ALA A 265 3.57 13.10 -17.27
C ALA A 265 3.84 11.86 -18.13
N LEU A 266 2.90 10.91 -18.19
CA LEU A 266 3.00 9.71 -19.04
C LEU A 266 3.12 10.07 -20.51
N ALA A 267 2.22 10.92 -21.02
CA ALA A 267 2.27 11.36 -22.42
C ALA A 267 3.58 12.09 -22.76
N GLN A 268 4.12 12.87 -21.81
CA GLN A 268 5.40 13.56 -21.99
C GLN A 268 6.58 12.57 -21.98
N ALA A 269 6.58 11.59 -21.07
CA ALA A 269 7.60 10.55 -20.99
C ALA A 269 7.63 9.71 -22.27
N ASP A 270 6.47 9.27 -22.75
CA ASP A 270 6.35 8.48 -23.98
C ASP A 270 6.86 9.25 -25.20
N ALA A 271 6.52 10.55 -25.32
CA ALA A 271 7.03 11.40 -26.38
C ALA A 271 8.56 11.58 -26.34
N MET A 272 9.13 11.77 -25.15
CA MET A 272 10.60 11.90 -24.99
C MET A 272 11.32 10.59 -25.33
N MET A 273 10.81 9.45 -24.87
CA MET A 273 11.38 8.14 -25.20
C MET A 273 11.35 7.89 -26.70
N GLN A 274 10.22 8.17 -27.37
CA GLN A 274 10.10 8.00 -28.82
C GLN A 274 11.06 8.93 -29.59
N GLU A 275 11.20 10.18 -29.15
CA GLU A 275 12.10 11.15 -29.77
C GLU A 275 13.58 10.74 -29.64
N TRP A 276 13.95 10.13 -28.51
CA TRP A 276 15.34 9.83 -28.16
C TRP A 276 15.77 8.38 -28.44
N GLU A 277 14.84 7.50 -28.80
CA GLU A 277 15.08 6.07 -29.02
C GLU A 277 16.19 5.79 -30.03
N ALA A 278 16.28 6.60 -31.09
CA ALA A 278 17.26 6.43 -32.16
C ALA A 278 18.60 7.12 -31.91
N LEU A 279 18.78 7.80 -30.76
CA LEU A 279 19.97 8.59 -30.43
C LEU A 279 20.84 7.84 -29.41
N PRO A 280 21.96 7.21 -29.82
CA PRO A 280 22.83 6.48 -28.89
C PRO A 280 23.35 7.34 -27.73
N GLU A 281 23.58 8.63 -27.98
CA GLU A 281 24.01 9.61 -27.00
C GLU A 281 22.93 10.02 -25.99
N ALA A 282 21.66 9.67 -26.21
CA ALA A 282 20.55 10.02 -25.31
C ALA A 282 20.13 8.85 -24.39
N GLN A 283 20.87 7.73 -24.42
CA GLN A 283 20.49 6.51 -23.71
C GLN A 283 20.37 6.72 -22.18
N ALA A 284 21.21 7.58 -21.61
CA ALA A 284 21.17 7.89 -20.18
C ALA A 284 19.89 8.66 -19.80
N GLU A 285 19.48 9.62 -20.62
CA GLU A 285 18.25 10.37 -20.45
C GLU A 285 17.02 9.50 -20.67
N VAL A 286 17.05 8.56 -21.62
CA VAL A 286 15.96 7.58 -21.82
C VAL A 286 15.78 6.70 -20.58
N ILE A 287 16.87 6.17 -20.01
CA ILE A 287 16.81 5.39 -18.76
C ILE A 287 16.20 6.24 -17.62
N ARG A 288 16.62 7.50 -17.51
CA ARG A 288 16.08 8.42 -16.50
C ARG A 288 14.58 8.66 -16.69
N VAL A 289 14.13 8.92 -17.92
CA VAL A 289 12.71 9.10 -18.25
C VAL A 289 11.90 7.86 -17.92
N ARG A 290 12.43 6.66 -18.20
CA ARG A 290 11.79 5.38 -17.82
C ARG A 290 11.63 5.24 -16.31
N VAL A 291 12.65 5.60 -15.54
CA VAL A 291 12.58 5.61 -14.08
C VAL A 291 11.50 6.59 -13.59
N ASP A 292 11.46 7.82 -14.12
CA ASP A 292 10.44 8.81 -13.75
C ASP A 292 9.03 8.37 -14.20
N ARG A 293 8.90 7.68 -15.33
CA ARG A 293 7.64 7.11 -15.84
C ARG A 293 7.02 6.13 -14.84
N MET A 294 7.83 5.34 -14.12
CA MET A 294 7.32 4.47 -13.04
C MET A 294 6.53 5.26 -12.00
N GLY A 295 6.99 6.46 -11.61
CA GLY A 295 6.29 7.31 -10.66
C GLY A 295 4.98 7.86 -11.23
N ALA A 296 4.94 8.18 -12.52
CA ALA A 296 3.70 8.61 -13.18
C ALA A 296 2.67 7.47 -13.26
N LEU A 297 3.11 6.25 -13.57
CA LEU A 297 2.25 5.05 -13.58
C LEU A 297 1.72 4.74 -12.19
N HIS A 298 2.58 4.83 -11.16
CA HIS A 298 2.22 4.64 -9.76
C HIS A 298 1.16 5.66 -9.31
N ALA A 299 1.38 6.95 -9.58
CA ALA A 299 0.39 8.00 -9.31
C ALA A 299 -0.93 7.81 -10.08
N ARG A 300 -0.87 7.16 -11.26
CA ARG A 300 -2.04 6.80 -12.06
C ARG A 300 -2.77 5.54 -11.57
N VAL A 301 -2.18 4.83 -10.60
CA VAL A 301 -2.59 3.51 -10.12
C VAL A 301 -2.55 2.44 -11.21
N ASP A 302 -1.70 2.62 -12.23
CA ASP A 302 -1.36 1.58 -13.20
C ASP A 302 -0.21 0.72 -12.64
N MET A 303 -0.55 -0.07 -11.62
CA MET A 303 0.44 -0.84 -10.86
C MET A 303 1.06 -1.98 -11.68
N GLN A 304 0.32 -2.52 -12.66
CA GLN A 304 0.90 -3.51 -13.58
C GLN A 304 1.95 -2.84 -14.48
N GLY A 305 1.67 -1.65 -15.02
CA GLY A 305 2.64 -0.88 -15.78
C GLY A 305 3.92 -0.56 -14.99
N VAL A 306 3.81 -0.25 -13.69
CA VAL A 306 4.99 -0.04 -12.82
C VAL A 306 5.85 -1.29 -12.73
N VAL A 307 5.24 -2.46 -12.50
CA VAL A 307 5.96 -3.73 -12.38
C VAL A 307 6.61 -4.13 -13.71
N ASP A 308 5.91 -3.92 -14.83
CA ASP A 308 6.45 -4.19 -16.16
C ASP A 308 7.67 -3.30 -16.46
N GLU A 309 7.61 -2.01 -16.12
CA GLU A 309 8.73 -1.06 -16.30
C GLU A 309 9.91 -1.40 -15.36
N TYR A 310 9.64 -1.83 -14.13
CA TYR A 310 10.67 -2.30 -13.19
C TYR A 310 11.46 -3.49 -13.77
N TYR A 311 10.76 -4.51 -14.29
CA TYR A 311 11.44 -5.67 -14.88
C TYR A 311 12.18 -5.30 -16.18
N ALA A 312 11.63 -4.43 -17.02
CA ALA A 312 12.33 -3.94 -18.21
C ALA A 312 13.66 -3.24 -17.85
N LEU A 313 13.66 -2.38 -16.82
CA LEU A 313 14.88 -1.71 -16.35
C LEU A 313 15.87 -2.69 -15.71
N LYS A 314 15.38 -3.73 -15.03
CA LYS A 314 16.21 -4.80 -14.47
C LYS A 314 16.88 -5.65 -15.55
N ASP A 315 16.18 -5.96 -16.63
CA ASP A 315 16.72 -6.69 -17.79
C ASP A 315 17.81 -5.86 -18.52
N MET A 316 17.68 -4.53 -18.49
CA MET A 316 18.71 -3.59 -18.94
C MET A 316 19.88 -3.43 -17.95
N GLN A 317 19.86 -4.14 -16.81
CA GLN A 317 20.88 -4.05 -15.74
C GLN A 317 21.02 -2.65 -15.14
N VAL A 318 19.93 -1.88 -15.12
CA VAL A 318 19.91 -0.54 -14.50
C VAL A 318 19.83 -0.68 -12.99
N ALA A 319 20.77 -0.04 -12.28
CA ALA A 319 20.69 0.11 -10.83
C ALA A 319 19.63 1.17 -10.49
N LEU A 320 18.50 0.75 -9.93
CA LEU A 320 17.39 1.64 -9.63
C LEU A 320 17.64 2.42 -8.33
N PRO A 321 17.31 3.72 -8.30
CA PRO A 321 17.40 4.51 -7.07
C PRO A 321 16.30 4.12 -6.06
N PRO A 322 16.49 4.38 -4.76
CA PRO A 322 15.54 3.96 -3.72
C PRO A 322 14.11 4.45 -3.94
N TYR A 323 13.91 5.65 -4.50
CA TYR A 323 12.56 6.17 -4.78
C TYR A 323 11.83 5.35 -5.85
N ALA A 324 12.53 4.80 -6.84
CA ALA A 324 11.94 3.97 -7.88
C ALA A 324 11.62 2.57 -7.36
N LEU A 325 12.50 2.03 -6.50
CA LEU A 325 12.24 0.78 -5.80
C LEU A 325 11.00 0.86 -4.90
N ARG A 326 10.72 2.01 -4.26
CA ARG A 326 9.48 2.23 -3.50
C ARG A 326 8.23 2.10 -4.37
N TRP A 327 8.24 2.68 -5.57
CA TRP A 327 7.12 2.56 -6.51
C TRP A 327 6.90 1.11 -6.94
N ALA A 328 7.98 0.39 -7.27
CA ALA A 328 7.92 -1.03 -7.61
C ALA A 328 7.40 -1.88 -6.44
N ALA A 329 7.91 -1.68 -5.23
CA ALA A 329 7.50 -2.40 -4.03
C ALA A 329 6.01 -2.17 -3.72
N SER A 330 5.56 -0.92 -3.74
CA SER A 330 4.15 -0.56 -3.53
C SER A 330 3.23 -1.18 -4.58
N ALA A 331 3.64 -1.17 -5.85
CA ALA A 331 2.89 -1.80 -6.93
C ALA A 331 2.81 -3.33 -6.79
N MET A 332 3.89 -3.98 -6.38
CA MET A 332 3.91 -5.42 -6.07
C MET A 332 2.95 -5.77 -4.93
N LEU A 333 2.92 -4.97 -3.85
CA LEU A 333 1.98 -5.16 -2.76
C LEU A 333 0.52 -5.02 -3.25
N TYR A 334 0.23 -3.96 -4.03
CA TYR A 334 -1.09 -3.75 -4.64
C TYR A 334 -1.52 -4.96 -5.50
N LEU A 335 -0.60 -5.54 -6.26
CA LEU A 335 -0.82 -6.72 -7.11
C LEU A 335 -0.75 -8.04 -6.36
N ARG A 336 -0.79 -8.02 -5.03
CA ARG A 336 -0.80 -9.20 -4.17
C ARG A 336 0.47 -10.07 -4.27
N GLN A 337 1.62 -9.40 -4.44
CA GLN A 337 2.98 -9.97 -4.42
C GLN A 337 3.78 -9.45 -3.19
N PRO A 338 3.30 -9.68 -1.96
CA PRO A 338 3.87 -9.10 -0.74
C PRO A 338 5.29 -9.58 -0.43
N GLU A 339 5.69 -10.80 -0.81
CA GLU A 339 7.05 -11.29 -0.59
C GLU A 339 8.08 -10.44 -1.34
N LEU A 340 7.81 -10.18 -2.63
CA LEU A 340 8.67 -9.33 -3.46
C LEU A 340 8.64 -7.87 -2.98
N SER A 341 7.48 -7.38 -2.54
CA SER A 341 7.37 -6.06 -1.92
C SER A 341 8.25 -5.96 -0.67
N ALA A 342 8.24 -6.96 0.21
CA ALA A 342 9.02 -6.98 1.44
C ALA A 342 10.52 -6.99 1.14
N GLU A 343 10.97 -7.78 0.16
CA GLU A 343 12.37 -7.78 -0.30
C GLU A 343 12.83 -6.39 -0.75
N LEU A 344 12.05 -5.72 -1.60
CA LEU A 344 12.39 -4.38 -2.09
C LEU A 344 12.38 -3.32 -0.98
N TYR A 345 11.42 -3.37 -0.05
CA TYR A 345 11.43 -2.43 1.08
C TYR A 345 12.61 -2.67 2.02
N ARG A 346 13.03 -3.93 2.25
CA ARG A 346 14.26 -4.21 3.01
C ARG A 346 15.49 -3.61 2.31
N GLU A 347 15.58 -3.68 0.99
CA GLU A 347 16.66 -3.04 0.21
C GLU A 347 16.64 -1.50 0.37
N VAL A 348 15.48 -0.87 0.21
CA VAL A 348 15.30 0.59 0.39
C VAL A 348 15.70 1.01 1.81
N ILE A 349 15.27 0.26 2.82
CA ILE A 349 15.54 0.55 4.23
C ILE A 349 17.03 0.42 4.55
N ALA A 350 17.70 -0.61 4.03
CA ALA A 350 19.13 -0.83 4.25
C ALA A 350 20.01 0.33 3.74
N ALA A 351 19.52 1.07 2.74
CA ALA A 351 20.18 2.26 2.19
C ALA A 351 19.78 3.58 2.89
N SER A 352 18.93 3.53 3.93
CA SER A 352 18.35 4.70 4.61
C SER A 352 18.66 4.75 6.11
N ASN A 353 18.36 5.88 6.75
CA ASN A 353 18.46 6.05 8.21
C ASN A 353 17.28 6.88 8.75
N ASP A 354 17.14 6.94 10.08
CA ASP A 354 16.03 7.57 10.80
C ASP A 354 15.86 9.09 10.55
N LYS A 355 16.88 9.74 10.00
CA LYS A 355 16.83 11.16 9.59
C LYS A 355 16.18 11.35 8.22
N ASP A 356 16.07 10.30 7.42
CA ASP A 356 15.44 10.37 6.11
C ASP A 356 13.93 10.59 6.26
N GLN A 357 13.37 11.48 5.44
CA GLN A 357 11.96 11.86 5.53
C GLN A 357 11.02 10.65 5.35
N SER A 358 11.40 9.71 4.48
CA SER A 358 10.63 8.52 4.11
C SER A 358 10.89 7.31 5.00
N TRP A 359 11.80 7.41 5.98
CA TRP A 359 12.22 6.25 6.79
C TRP A 359 11.03 5.56 7.46
N LEU A 360 10.14 6.31 8.10
CA LEU A 360 8.97 5.73 8.77
C LEU A 360 7.99 5.11 7.77
N SER A 361 7.69 5.80 6.65
CA SER A 361 6.77 5.28 5.64
C SER A 361 7.30 4.03 4.94
N ASP A 362 8.62 3.93 4.75
CA ASP A 362 9.27 2.75 4.19
C ASP A 362 9.11 1.55 5.14
N HIS A 363 9.29 1.74 6.45
CA HIS A 363 9.08 0.68 7.45
C HIS A 363 7.60 0.31 7.62
N GLN A 364 6.69 1.28 7.55
CA GLN A 364 5.25 1.01 7.55
C GLN A 364 4.82 0.18 6.34
N SER A 365 5.41 0.45 5.17
CA SER A 365 5.11 -0.31 3.96
C SER A 365 5.69 -1.73 4.03
N LEU A 366 6.90 -1.89 4.58
CA LEU A 366 7.44 -3.21 4.92
C LEU A 366 6.52 -3.96 5.89
N TYR A 367 6.02 -3.30 6.94
CA TYR A 367 5.09 -3.90 7.89
C TYR A 367 3.85 -4.48 7.19
N TYR A 368 3.19 -3.74 6.30
CA TYR A 368 2.01 -4.26 5.59
C TYR A 368 2.37 -5.40 4.64
N ALA A 369 3.53 -5.34 3.98
CA ALA A 369 4.03 -6.46 3.18
C ALA A 369 4.22 -7.72 4.02
N LEU A 370 4.77 -7.60 5.25
CA LEU A 370 4.94 -8.71 6.19
C LEU A 370 3.59 -9.28 6.67
N ILE A 371 2.60 -8.41 6.93
CA ILE A 371 1.24 -8.86 7.28
C ILE A 371 0.63 -9.69 6.14
N GLU A 372 0.71 -9.20 4.90
CA GLU A 372 0.13 -9.87 3.73
C GLU A 372 0.91 -11.13 3.30
N SER A 373 2.21 -11.22 3.63
CA SER A 373 3.03 -12.43 3.46
C SER A 373 2.98 -13.39 4.65
N GLU A 374 2.13 -13.12 5.66
CA GLU A 374 1.98 -13.92 6.87
C GLU A 374 3.23 -14.03 7.78
N GLU A 375 4.17 -13.09 7.68
CA GLU A 375 5.36 -12.97 8.53
C GLU A 375 5.04 -12.18 9.81
N LEU A 376 4.06 -12.67 10.57
CA LEU A 376 3.38 -11.91 11.63
C LEU A 376 4.25 -11.62 12.86
N GLU A 377 5.25 -12.46 13.15
CA GLU A 377 6.21 -12.23 14.24
C GLU A 377 7.15 -11.06 13.91
N GLU A 378 7.66 -10.99 12.69
CA GLU A 378 8.51 -9.88 12.24
C GLU A 378 7.71 -8.58 12.22
N ALA A 379 6.48 -8.62 11.70
CA ALA A 379 5.57 -7.47 11.71
C ALA A 379 5.27 -6.95 13.13
N ASP A 380 5.05 -7.85 14.10
CA ASP A 380 4.83 -7.48 15.50
C ASP A 380 6.04 -6.79 16.12
N GLN A 381 7.24 -7.36 15.94
CA GLN A 381 8.49 -6.78 16.43
C GLN A 381 8.74 -5.40 15.82
N LEU A 382 8.57 -5.28 14.50
CA LEU A 382 8.74 -4.03 13.77
C LEU A 382 7.77 -2.95 14.28
N SER A 383 6.49 -3.28 14.46
CA SER A 383 5.50 -2.31 14.94
C SER A 383 5.84 -1.73 16.32
N LYS A 384 6.31 -2.59 17.24
CA LYS A 384 6.73 -2.19 18.60
C LYS A 384 8.00 -1.34 18.56
N GLN A 385 9.01 -1.74 17.78
CA GLN A 385 10.24 -0.97 17.61
C GLN A 385 9.96 0.44 17.06
N LEU A 386 9.10 0.56 16.06
CA LEU A 386 8.71 1.86 15.50
C LEU A 386 7.93 2.73 16.49
N ALA A 387 7.11 2.13 17.35
CA ALA A 387 6.38 2.85 18.38
C ALA A 387 7.29 3.35 19.50
N GLU A 388 8.23 2.53 19.96
CA GLU A 388 9.19 2.89 21.01
C GLU A 388 10.19 3.97 20.55
N ALA A 389 10.54 3.98 19.27
CA ALA A 389 11.49 4.96 18.70
C ALA A 389 10.90 6.38 18.54
N GLN A 390 9.58 6.54 18.61
CA GLN A 390 8.93 7.84 18.37
C GLN A 390 8.45 8.44 19.69
N PRO A 391 8.99 9.58 20.16
CA PRO A 391 8.44 10.28 21.31
C PRO A 391 7.12 10.98 20.95
N GLU A 392 6.18 11.09 21.90
CA GLU A 392 4.90 11.79 21.70
C GLU A 392 5.08 13.26 21.30
N ARG A 393 6.14 13.89 21.81
CA ARG A 393 6.50 15.28 21.49
C ARG A 393 7.93 15.39 20.98
N ILE A 394 8.13 16.27 20.01
CA ILE A 394 9.44 16.69 19.52
C ILE A 394 9.74 18.08 20.11
N TYR A 395 10.98 18.33 20.52
CA TYR A 395 11.42 19.61 21.10
C TYR A 395 12.42 20.33 20.18
N PRO A 396 11.95 21.07 19.15
CA PRO A 396 12.83 21.94 18.37
C PRO A 396 13.49 23.01 19.24
N LEU A 397 14.69 23.45 18.82
CA LEU A 397 15.40 24.54 19.49
C LEU A 397 14.52 25.80 19.57
N GLY A 398 14.31 26.32 20.79
CA GLY A 398 13.49 27.50 21.04
C GLY A 398 12.01 27.23 21.30
N VAL A 399 11.56 25.97 21.33
CA VAL A 399 10.16 25.59 21.64
C VAL A 399 10.11 24.69 22.90
N PRO A 400 10.09 25.29 24.11
CA PRO A 400 10.19 24.52 25.36
C PRO A 400 8.98 23.62 25.64
N GLU A 401 7.80 23.96 25.12
CA GLU A 401 6.59 23.13 25.29
C GLU A 401 6.60 21.86 24.43
N GLY A 402 7.46 21.81 23.40
CA GLY A 402 7.47 20.76 22.39
C GLY A 402 6.24 20.80 21.48
N ARG A 403 6.37 20.22 20.28
CA ARG A 403 5.26 20.04 19.32
C ARG A 403 4.82 18.58 19.32
N PRO A 404 3.52 18.29 19.10
CA PRO A 404 3.06 16.92 18.86
C PRO A 404 3.84 16.25 17.72
N ASN A 405 4.10 14.96 17.86
CA ASN A 405 4.78 14.16 16.86
C ASN A 405 3.77 13.30 16.08
N ASN A 406 3.48 13.66 14.83
CA ASN A 406 2.59 12.83 13.99
C ASN A 406 3.14 11.42 13.80
N LYS A 407 4.48 11.26 13.70
CA LYS A 407 5.13 9.95 13.59
C LYS A 407 4.85 9.05 14.78
N TRP A 408 4.64 9.61 15.98
CA TRP A 408 4.23 8.84 17.14
C TRP A 408 2.83 8.27 16.94
N LEU A 409 1.87 9.11 16.54
CA LEU A 409 0.50 8.66 16.31
C LEU A 409 0.46 7.57 15.23
N ASP A 410 1.17 7.78 14.12
CA ASP A 410 1.23 6.81 13.03
C ASP A 410 1.81 5.45 13.49
N SER A 411 2.83 5.46 14.34
CA SER A 411 3.37 4.23 14.94
C SER A 411 2.42 3.59 15.96
N GLN A 412 1.66 4.36 16.74
CA GLN A 412 0.66 3.80 17.66
C GLN A 412 -0.50 3.13 16.92
N ILE A 413 -0.96 3.74 15.81
CA ILE A 413 -1.95 3.14 14.92
C ILE A 413 -1.43 1.81 14.36
N LEU A 414 -0.14 1.74 14.00
CA LEU A 414 0.49 0.51 13.52
C LEU A 414 0.42 -0.62 14.55
N VAL A 415 0.73 -0.34 15.82
CA VAL A 415 0.61 -1.31 16.92
C VAL A 415 -0.83 -1.75 17.12
N ALA A 416 -1.79 -0.83 17.06
CA ALA A 416 -3.21 -1.14 17.21
C ALA A 416 -3.73 -2.02 16.05
N ASN A 417 -3.33 -1.72 14.81
CA ASN A 417 -3.62 -2.56 13.65
C ASN A 417 -2.96 -3.93 13.75
N ASN A 418 -1.73 -4.01 14.29
CA ASN A 418 -1.05 -5.28 14.50
C ASN A 418 -1.81 -6.19 15.48
N ALA A 419 -2.36 -5.62 16.56
CA ALA A 419 -3.24 -6.38 17.45
C ALA A 419 -4.49 -6.91 16.72
N LEU A 420 -5.10 -6.09 15.85
CA LEU A 420 -6.25 -6.49 15.01
C LEU A 420 -5.89 -7.66 14.07
N TYR A 421 -4.80 -7.56 13.32
CA TYR A 421 -4.37 -8.61 12.37
C TYR A 421 -3.93 -9.91 13.04
N ARG A 422 -3.50 -9.85 14.30
CA ARG A 422 -3.10 -11.02 15.12
C ARG A 422 -4.26 -11.62 15.93
N ASP A 423 -5.50 -11.18 15.70
CA ASP A 423 -6.72 -11.57 16.40
C ASP A 423 -6.76 -11.18 17.90
N ASP A 424 -5.89 -10.28 18.35
CA ASP A 424 -5.94 -9.70 19.71
C ASP A 424 -6.89 -8.49 19.78
N LEU A 425 -8.17 -8.76 19.53
CA LEU A 425 -9.20 -7.73 19.43
C LEU A 425 -9.38 -6.86 20.69
N PRO A 426 -9.21 -7.37 21.94
CA PRO A 426 -9.22 -6.52 23.12
C PRO A 426 -8.09 -5.50 23.16
N ALA A 427 -6.86 -5.89 22.80
CA ALA A 427 -5.74 -4.97 22.75
C ALA A 427 -5.96 -3.91 21.65
N ALA A 428 -6.44 -4.33 20.48
CA ALA A 428 -6.82 -3.42 19.40
C ALA A 428 -7.92 -2.44 19.82
N GLN A 429 -8.97 -2.94 20.49
CA GLN A 429 -10.05 -2.11 21.02
C GLN A 429 -9.50 -1.10 22.03
N GLN A 430 -8.75 -1.55 23.03
CA GLN A 430 -8.22 -0.65 24.06
C GLN A 430 -7.37 0.47 23.44
N ALA A 431 -6.53 0.14 22.45
CA ALA A 431 -5.70 1.11 21.76
C ALA A 431 -6.53 2.11 20.96
N PHE A 432 -7.46 1.66 20.12
CA PHE A 432 -8.27 2.55 19.29
C PHE A 432 -9.32 3.34 20.07
N ASP A 433 -9.90 2.78 21.14
CA ASP A 433 -10.76 3.52 22.07
C ASP A 433 -9.95 4.68 22.69
N SER A 434 -8.77 4.40 23.24
CA SER A 434 -7.91 5.42 23.87
C SER A 434 -7.47 6.51 22.89
N LEU A 435 -7.01 6.12 21.70
CA LEU A 435 -6.57 7.07 20.66
C LEU A 435 -7.75 7.91 20.13
N SER A 436 -8.89 7.28 19.85
CA SER A 436 -10.07 7.97 19.34
C SER A 436 -10.71 8.90 20.38
N ASP A 437 -10.67 8.55 21.67
CA ASP A 437 -11.19 9.40 22.74
C ASP A 437 -10.29 10.61 22.98
N ALA A 438 -8.96 10.44 22.83
CA ALA A 438 -8.00 11.55 22.90
C ALA A 438 -8.08 12.49 21.68
N ALA A 439 -8.50 11.97 20.52
CA ALA A 439 -8.61 12.72 19.27
C ALA A 439 -9.98 12.53 18.59
N PRO A 440 -11.08 13.02 19.19
CA PRO A 440 -12.44 12.76 18.72
C PRO A 440 -12.76 13.39 17.36
N GLY A 441 -11.93 14.29 16.84
CA GLY A 441 -12.08 14.85 15.49
C GLY A 441 -11.35 14.06 14.40
N ASN A 442 -10.54 13.05 14.76
CA ASN A 442 -9.76 12.29 13.78
C ASN A 442 -10.62 11.19 13.13
N VAL A 443 -10.95 11.39 11.86
CA VAL A 443 -11.78 10.47 11.06
C VAL A 443 -11.15 9.08 10.95
N SER A 444 -9.84 8.99 10.70
CA SER A 444 -9.14 7.71 10.50
C SER A 444 -9.13 6.85 11.78
N LEU A 445 -8.98 7.46 12.95
CA LEU A 445 -9.09 6.75 14.23
C LEU A 445 -10.53 6.24 14.47
N ARG A 446 -11.54 7.02 14.08
CA ARG A 446 -12.95 6.60 14.21
C ARG A 446 -13.31 5.44 13.29
N THR A 447 -12.88 5.50 12.02
CA THR A 447 -13.11 4.40 11.09
C THR A 447 -12.35 3.15 11.54
N SER A 448 -11.13 3.28 12.08
CA SER A 448 -10.38 2.14 12.63
C SER A 448 -11.06 1.54 13.87
N ARG A 449 -11.58 2.37 14.78
CA ARG A 449 -12.40 1.94 15.92
C ARG A 449 -13.67 1.20 15.47
N ALA A 450 -14.34 1.71 14.43
CA ALA A 450 -15.50 1.04 13.84
C ALA A 450 -15.14 -0.35 13.29
N SER A 451 -14.01 -0.47 12.58
CA SER A 451 -13.51 -1.76 12.08
C SER A 451 -13.25 -2.76 13.21
N VAL A 452 -12.68 -2.32 14.34
CA VAL A 452 -12.54 -3.20 15.51
C VAL A 452 -13.89 -3.61 16.06
N TYR A 453 -14.85 -2.68 16.23
CA TYR A 453 -16.20 -3.03 16.69
C TYR A 453 -16.90 -4.02 15.77
N ALA A 454 -16.77 -3.87 14.45
CA ALA A 454 -17.28 -4.85 13.49
C ALA A 454 -16.61 -6.23 13.67
N ALA A 455 -15.28 -6.28 13.81
CA ALA A 455 -14.53 -7.53 14.05
C ALA A 455 -14.94 -8.23 15.35
N ARG A 456 -15.29 -7.47 16.39
CA ARG A 456 -15.79 -8.01 17.68
C ARG A 456 -17.25 -8.49 17.62
N GLY A 457 -17.93 -8.27 16.50
CA GLY A 457 -19.34 -8.63 16.31
C GLY A 457 -20.33 -7.55 16.77
N TRP A 458 -19.93 -6.28 16.77
CA TRP A 458 -20.78 -5.14 17.17
C TRP A 458 -21.04 -4.17 16.01
N PRO A 459 -21.79 -4.60 14.97
CA PRO A 459 -22.00 -3.80 13.78
C PRO A 459 -22.82 -2.53 14.04
N ARG A 460 -23.70 -2.47 15.05
CA ARG A 460 -24.42 -1.23 15.38
C ARG A 460 -23.50 -0.22 16.05
N ARG A 461 -22.60 -0.65 16.94
CA ARG A 461 -21.55 0.24 17.47
C ARG A 461 -20.60 0.74 16.38
N ALA A 462 -20.26 -0.12 15.41
CA ALA A 462 -19.48 0.30 14.25
C ALA A 462 -20.23 1.34 13.41
N GLU A 463 -21.52 1.13 13.15
CA GLU A 463 -22.41 2.07 12.46
C GLU A 463 -22.40 3.45 13.12
N GLU A 464 -22.55 3.51 14.44
CA GLU A 464 -22.53 4.77 15.21
C GLU A 464 -21.22 5.54 14.98
N GLN A 465 -20.07 4.87 15.04
CA GLN A 465 -18.78 5.52 14.79
C GLN A 465 -18.65 6.03 13.35
N LEU A 466 -19.12 5.24 12.38
CA LEU A 466 -19.11 5.60 10.96
C LEU A 466 -20.05 6.79 10.67
N LYS A 467 -21.21 6.86 11.31
CA LYS A 467 -22.15 8.00 11.19
C LYS A 467 -21.57 9.27 11.80
N ILE A 468 -20.79 9.17 12.87
CA ILE A 468 -20.05 10.33 13.42
C ILE A 468 -18.96 10.77 12.44
N ALA A 469 -18.21 9.84 11.86
CA ALA A 469 -17.16 10.12 10.88
C ALA A 469 -17.71 10.78 9.60
N GLU A 470 -18.89 10.35 9.14
CA GLU A 470 -19.61 10.90 7.99
C GLU A 470 -19.85 12.41 8.11
N ASN A 471 -20.16 12.91 9.31
CA ASN A 471 -20.38 14.35 9.52
C ASN A 471 -19.15 15.23 9.22
N THR A 472 -17.95 14.64 9.24
CA THR A 472 -16.69 15.36 9.01
C THR A 472 -16.14 15.11 7.61
N ALA A 473 -16.24 13.88 7.13
CA ALA A 473 -15.64 13.45 5.87
C ALA A 473 -16.55 12.44 5.14
N PRO A 474 -17.73 12.86 4.65
CA PRO A 474 -18.77 11.95 4.18
C PRO A 474 -18.42 11.18 2.90
N ARG A 475 -17.47 11.70 2.10
CA ARG A 475 -17.12 11.17 0.78
C ARG A 475 -15.74 10.51 0.72
N THR A 476 -15.08 10.31 1.87
CA THR A 476 -13.81 9.58 1.89
C THR A 476 -14.07 8.09 1.74
N VAL A 477 -13.19 7.42 0.98
CA VAL A 477 -13.27 5.97 0.73
C VAL A 477 -13.38 5.18 2.04
N ASP A 478 -12.62 5.57 3.08
CA ASP A 478 -12.60 4.86 4.36
C ASP A 478 -13.94 4.86 5.10
N VAL A 479 -14.64 6.01 5.10
CA VAL A 479 -15.94 6.14 5.77
C VAL A 479 -16.99 5.38 4.97
N GLU A 480 -17.05 5.61 3.66
CA GLU A 480 -18.09 5.06 2.80
C GLU A 480 -17.94 3.55 2.60
N ALA A 481 -16.72 3.05 2.40
CA ALA A 481 -16.47 1.61 2.34
C ALA A 481 -16.76 0.94 3.70
N GLY A 482 -16.41 1.59 4.81
CA GLY A 482 -16.79 1.13 6.15
C GLY A 482 -18.30 1.03 6.33
N GLN A 483 -19.06 2.03 5.85
CA GLN A 483 -20.52 2.02 5.87
C GLN A 483 -21.11 0.92 4.98
N ALA A 484 -20.56 0.71 3.77
CA ALA A 484 -21.03 -0.33 2.86
C ALA A 484 -20.81 -1.74 3.44
N LEU A 485 -19.63 -2.02 3.98
CA LEU A 485 -19.32 -3.30 4.64
C LEU A 485 -20.20 -3.54 5.87
N ASN A 486 -20.46 -2.50 6.65
CA ASN A 486 -21.30 -2.60 7.83
C ASN A 486 -22.79 -2.77 7.45
N ALA A 487 -23.25 -2.11 6.37
CA ALA A 487 -24.58 -2.30 5.80
C ALA A 487 -24.79 -3.74 5.32
N LEU A 488 -23.79 -4.37 4.67
CA LEU A 488 -23.84 -5.80 4.33
C LEU A 488 -24.00 -6.68 5.58
N THR A 489 -23.27 -6.36 6.66
CA THR A 489 -23.34 -7.10 7.93
C THR A 489 -24.70 -6.93 8.62
N LEU A 490 -25.27 -5.73 8.55
CA LEU A 490 -26.58 -5.39 9.10
C LEU A 490 -27.75 -5.78 8.20
N GLN A 491 -27.50 -6.41 7.05
CA GLN A 491 -28.52 -6.80 6.06
C GLN A 491 -29.30 -5.60 5.48
N GLU A 492 -28.63 -4.47 5.29
CA GLU A 492 -29.14 -3.26 4.63
C GLU A 492 -28.76 -3.24 3.14
N TRP A 493 -29.24 -4.23 2.40
CA TRP A 493 -28.78 -4.53 1.03
C TRP A 493 -28.85 -3.33 0.08
N ARG A 494 -29.98 -2.60 0.08
CA ARG A 494 -30.14 -1.40 -0.76
C ARG A 494 -29.12 -0.32 -0.45
N GLN A 495 -28.79 -0.11 0.82
CA GLN A 495 -27.78 0.87 1.20
C GLN A 495 -26.39 0.41 0.79
N ALA A 496 -26.07 -0.88 0.98
CA ALA A 496 -24.82 -1.46 0.52
C ALA A 496 -24.64 -1.30 -1.01
N ASP A 497 -25.70 -1.53 -1.79
CA ASP A 497 -25.67 -1.38 -3.25
C ASP A 497 -25.35 0.04 -3.68
N VAL A 498 -26.05 1.04 -3.11
CA VAL A 498 -25.86 2.46 -3.45
C VAL A 498 -24.45 2.95 -3.10
N LEU A 499 -23.94 2.57 -1.92
CA LEU A 499 -22.59 2.95 -1.49
C LEU A 499 -21.52 2.25 -2.35
N ALA A 500 -21.74 0.99 -2.72
CA ALA A 500 -20.83 0.26 -3.60
C ALA A 500 -20.79 0.86 -5.01
N ASP A 501 -21.94 1.21 -5.59
CA ASP A 501 -22.04 1.87 -6.90
C ASP A 501 -21.25 3.19 -6.91
N ASP A 502 -21.46 4.05 -5.91
CA ASP A 502 -20.78 5.34 -5.80
C ASP A 502 -19.25 5.17 -5.63
N LEU A 503 -18.82 4.22 -4.78
CA LEU A 503 -17.40 3.92 -4.59
C LEU A 503 -16.72 3.43 -5.86
N VAL A 504 -17.33 2.50 -6.59
CA VAL A 504 -16.75 1.93 -7.82
C VAL A 504 -16.78 2.93 -8.96
N GLU A 505 -17.80 3.79 -9.04
CA GLU A 505 -17.84 4.87 -10.03
C GLU A 505 -16.70 5.88 -9.81
N ARG A 506 -16.45 6.26 -8.56
CA ARG A 506 -15.43 7.27 -8.24
C ARG A 506 -14.02 6.74 -8.15
N PHE A 507 -13.83 5.54 -7.60
CA PHE A 507 -12.53 4.93 -7.30
C PHE A 507 -12.45 3.46 -7.74
N PRO A 508 -12.64 3.15 -9.03
CA PRO A 508 -12.55 1.77 -9.54
C PRO A 508 -11.18 1.13 -9.29
N GLU A 509 -10.13 1.94 -9.16
CA GLU A 509 -8.76 1.51 -8.86
C GLU A 509 -8.49 1.23 -7.37
N ASN A 510 -9.42 1.56 -6.46
CA ASN A 510 -9.18 1.41 -5.03
C ASN A 510 -9.52 -0.02 -4.55
N LEU A 511 -8.56 -0.70 -3.92
CA LEU A 511 -8.74 -2.07 -3.44
C LEU A 511 -9.87 -2.22 -2.40
N ARG A 512 -10.15 -1.20 -1.57
CA ARG A 512 -11.28 -1.24 -0.62
C ARG A 512 -12.62 -1.11 -1.33
N ALA A 513 -12.71 -0.24 -2.34
CA ALA A 513 -13.90 -0.13 -3.19
C ALA A 513 -14.17 -1.45 -3.94
N GLN A 514 -13.13 -2.05 -4.53
CA GLN A 514 -13.22 -3.38 -5.17
C GLN A 514 -13.62 -4.49 -4.17
N ARG A 515 -13.14 -4.42 -2.92
CA ARG A 515 -13.54 -5.38 -1.88
C ARG A 515 -15.02 -5.27 -1.52
N VAL A 516 -15.54 -4.04 -1.39
CA VAL A 516 -16.97 -3.78 -1.16
C VAL A 516 -17.79 -4.36 -2.30
N ASP A 517 -17.41 -4.05 -3.53
CA ASP A 517 -18.08 -4.53 -4.74
C ASP A 517 -18.07 -6.06 -4.84
N ARG A 518 -16.93 -6.69 -4.55
CA ARG A 518 -16.80 -8.15 -4.50
C ARG A 518 -17.79 -8.77 -3.52
N LEU A 519 -17.93 -8.23 -2.33
CA LEU A 519 -18.83 -8.78 -1.31
C LEU A 519 -20.31 -8.55 -1.64
N ARG A 520 -20.63 -7.40 -2.26
CA ARG A 520 -21.94 -7.16 -2.87
C ARG A 520 -22.27 -8.17 -3.96
N ASP A 521 -21.34 -8.42 -4.87
CA ASP A 521 -21.48 -9.42 -5.94
C ASP A 521 -21.76 -10.81 -5.37
N VAL A 522 -21.02 -11.20 -4.33
CA VAL A 522 -21.22 -12.48 -3.62
C VAL A 522 -22.60 -12.54 -2.98
N HIS A 523 -23.13 -11.44 -2.44
CA HIS A 523 -24.50 -11.39 -1.95
C HIS A 523 -25.53 -11.68 -3.06
N HIS A 524 -25.30 -11.15 -4.28
CA HIS A 524 -26.18 -11.32 -5.44
C HIS A 524 -26.06 -12.68 -6.15
N MET A 525 -25.16 -13.55 -5.71
CA MET A 525 -25.04 -14.91 -6.23
C MET A 525 -26.14 -15.85 -5.70
N ALA A 526 -26.48 -16.84 -6.53
CA ALA A 526 -27.22 -18.03 -6.10
C ALA A 526 -26.32 -18.85 -5.16
N GLU A 527 -26.93 -19.68 -4.31
CA GLU A 527 -26.22 -20.40 -3.25
C GLU A 527 -26.63 -21.88 -3.24
N LEU A 528 -25.65 -22.77 -3.36
CA LEU A 528 -25.78 -24.22 -3.20
C LEU A 528 -25.30 -24.59 -1.80
N ARG A 529 -26.17 -25.22 -1.02
CA ARG A 529 -25.85 -25.80 0.29
C ARG A 529 -25.98 -27.31 0.21
N ILE A 530 -24.93 -28.02 0.61
CA ILE A 530 -24.92 -29.47 0.77
C ILE A 530 -24.54 -29.77 2.21
N ALA A 531 -25.32 -30.60 2.88
CA ALA A 531 -25.01 -31.11 4.20
C ALA A 531 -25.15 -32.62 4.18
N GLY A 532 -24.21 -33.34 4.79
CA GLY A 532 -24.27 -34.78 4.87
C GLY A 532 -23.70 -35.28 6.18
N TYR A 533 -24.15 -36.45 6.60
CA TYR A 533 -23.60 -37.16 7.74
C TYR A 533 -23.58 -38.66 7.50
N ARG A 534 -22.68 -39.35 8.21
CA ARG A 534 -22.65 -40.79 8.33
C ARG A 534 -22.27 -41.16 9.75
N GLY A 535 -23.14 -41.86 10.45
CA GLY A 535 -22.92 -42.40 11.78
C GLY A 535 -22.73 -43.91 11.76
N LYS A 536 -21.97 -44.40 12.72
CA LYS A 536 -21.85 -45.82 13.04
C LYS A 536 -21.80 -45.98 14.56
N SER A 537 -22.58 -46.90 15.08
CA SER A 537 -22.57 -47.30 16.48
C SER A 537 -22.32 -48.81 16.61
N ASP A 538 -22.31 -49.34 17.83
CA ASP A 538 -22.22 -50.78 18.07
C ASP A 538 -23.50 -51.51 17.59
N GLU A 539 -23.39 -52.78 17.19
CA GLU A 539 -24.50 -53.54 16.55
C GLU A 539 -25.74 -53.71 17.45
N ASP A 540 -25.56 -53.69 18.78
CA ASP A 540 -26.64 -53.83 19.79
C ASP A 540 -27.09 -52.46 20.37
N SER A 541 -26.80 -51.34 19.69
CA SER A 541 -27.07 -49.99 20.22
C SER A 541 -28.53 -49.54 20.04
N VAL A 542 -29.02 -48.72 20.97
CA VAL A 542 -30.36 -48.12 20.91
C VAL A 542 -30.45 -47.06 19.80
N SER A 543 -29.29 -46.52 19.39
CA SER A 543 -29.14 -45.52 18.32
C SER A 543 -29.16 -46.09 16.89
N GLY A 544 -29.03 -47.40 16.71
CA GLY A 544 -29.03 -48.09 15.40
C GLY A 544 -27.62 -48.21 14.80
N GLY A 545 -27.32 -49.34 14.15
CA GLY A 545 -25.96 -49.76 13.82
C GLY A 545 -25.22 -48.85 12.82
N SER A 546 -25.91 -48.35 11.79
CA SER A 546 -25.34 -47.33 10.89
C SER A 546 -26.42 -46.41 10.33
N ASP A 547 -26.09 -45.12 10.20
CA ASP A 547 -26.98 -44.13 9.59
C ASP A 547 -26.24 -43.24 8.58
N PHE A 548 -27.00 -42.68 7.66
CA PHE A 548 -26.50 -41.82 6.59
C PHE A 548 -27.57 -40.80 6.20
N GLY A 549 -27.16 -39.55 6.05
CA GLY A 549 -28.01 -38.51 5.49
C GLY A 549 -27.26 -37.63 4.51
N LEU A 550 -27.94 -37.20 3.46
CA LEU A 550 -27.45 -36.21 2.51
C LEU A 550 -28.58 -35.30 2.10
N GLU A 551 -28.35 -34.00 2.21
CA GLU A 551 -29.28 -32.96 1.80
C GLU A 551 -28.61 -31.97 0.87
N THR A 552 -29.36 -31.48 -0.11
CA THR A 552 -28.92 -30.45 -1.05
C THR A 552 -30.03 -29.43 -1.25
N VAL A 553 -29.69 -28.14 -1.11
CA VAL A 553 -30.59 -27.01 -1.37
C VAL A 553 -29.92 -25.99 -2.25
N VAL A 554 -30.68 -25.49 -3.22
CA VAL A 554 -30.28 -24.38 -4.07
C VAL A 554 -31.18 -23.19 -3.77
N TYR A 555 -30.57 -22.07 -3.38
CA TYR A 555 -31.21 -20.77 -3.25
C TYR A 555 -30.96 -19.96 -4.53
N SER A 556 -31.99 -19.26 -4.99
CA SER A 556 -31.85 -18.29 -6.08
C SER A 556 -30.93 -17.13 -5.70
N SER A 557 -30.48 -16.38 -6.70
CA SER A 557 -30.05 -15.00 -6.46
C SER A 557 -31.16 -14.21 -5.75
N PRO A 558 -30.83 -13.24 -4.88
CA PRO A 558 -31.81 -12.34 -4.30
C PRO A 558 -32.62 -11.62 -5.39
N PHE A 559 -33.93 -11.50 -5.20
CA PHE A 559 -34.81 -10.63 -5.98
C PHE A 559 -35.40 -9.56 -5.07
N LYS A 560 -35.58 -8.34 -5.60
CA LYS A 560 -35.89 -7.15 -4.78
C LYS A 560 -34.91 -6.94 -3.62
N GLU A 561 -33.65 -7.28 -3.82
CA GLU A 561 -32.55 -7.17 -2.86
C GLU A 561 -32.62 -8.11 -1.63
N ASP A 562 -33.80 -8.44 -1.08
CA ASP A 562 -33.96 -9.10 0.23
C ASP A 562 -34.70 -10.45 0.21
N TRP A 563 -35.25 -10.89 -0.93
CA TRP A 563 -35.96 -12.17 -1.03
C TRP A 563 -35.19 -13.23 -1.81
N ARG A 564 -35.26 -14.49 -1.38
CA ARG A 564 -34.80 -15.64 -2.15
C ARG A 564 -35.88 -16.70 -2.20
N VAL A 565 -35.91 -17.45 -3.30
CA VAL A 565 -36.64 -18.73 -3.36
C VAL A 565 -35.63 -19.85 -3.29
N PHE A 566 -35.99 -20.97 -2.70
CA PHE A 566 -35.13 -22.14 -2.63
C PHE A 566 -35.90 -23.42 -2.91
N ALA A 567 -35.17 -24.41 -3.41
CA ALA A 567 -35.66 -25.77 -3.58
C ALA A 567 -34.53 -26.75 -3.30
N GLY A 568 -34.89 -27.93 -2.83
CA GLY A 568 -33.93 -28.95 -2.48
C GLY A 568 -34.57 -30.28 -2.18
N GLY A 569 -33.73 -31.20 -1.75
CA GLY A 569 -34.16 -32.49 -1.27
C GLY A 569 -33.03 -33.20 -0.56
N GLY A 570 -33.38 -34.29 0.10
CA GLY A 570 -32.42 -35.12 0.78
C GLY A 570 -32.90 -36.54 0.91
N ILE A 571 -31.96 -37.35 1.38
CA ILE A 571 -32.11 -38.79 1.60
C ILE A 571 -31.53 -39.11 2.97
N GLY A 572 -32.20 -40.00 3.69
CA GLY A 572 -31.83 -40.51 4.99
C GLY A 572 -31.96 -42.04 4.96
N ARG A 573 -30.94 -42.74 5.43
CA ARG A 573 -30.92 -44.21 5.53
C ARG A 573 -30.40 -44.62 6.89
N GLY A 574 -30.96 -45.70 7.44
CA GLY A 574 -30.50 -46.26 8.71
C GLY A 574 -30.75 -47.75 8.80
N GLU A 575 -29.82 -48.48 9.41
CA GLU A 575 -29.92 -49.91 9.70
C GLU A 575 -30.30 -50.10 11.18
N PHE A 576 -31.48 -50.69 11.43
CA PHE A 576 -32.00 -50.96 12.78
C PHE A 576 -32.33 -52.45 12.94
N GLU A 577 -32.48 -52.93 14.19
CA GLU A 577 -32.83 -54.33 14.47
C GLU A 577 -34.14 -54.76 13.80
N GLU A 578 -35.11 -53.85 13.69
CA GLU A 578 -36.41 -54.11 13.08
C GLU A 578 -36.39 -54.03 11.53
N GLY A 579 -35.28 -53.58 10.93
CA GLY A 579 -35.07 -53.47 9.49
C GLY A 579 -34.49 -52.13 9.04
N ASP A 580 -34.22 -52.04 7.74
CA ASP A 580 -33.70 -50.82 7.11
C ASP A 580 -34.77 -49.73 7.04
N ALA A 581 -34.40 -48.50 7.39
CA ALA A 581 -35.23 -47.32 7.27
C ALA A 581 -34.73 -46.43 6.12
N ASP A 582 -35.65 -46.06 5.24
CA ASP A 582 -35.41 -45.08 4.17
C ASP A 582 -36.33 -43.86 4.35
N HIS A 583 -35.76 -42.67 4.14
CA HIS A 583 -36.48 -41.40 4.19
C HIS A 583 -35.98 -40.47 3.10
N ASP A 584 -36.82 -40.20 2.11
CA ASP A 584 -36.54 -39.24 1.04
C ASP A 584 -37.43 -38.00 1.22
N TRP A 585 -36.89 -36.80 1.01
CA TRP A 585 -37.70 -35.59 1.05
C TRP A 585 -37.36 -34.61 -0.06
N LEU A 586 -38.38 -33.85 -0.46
CA LEU A 586 -38.26 -32.70 -1.34
C LEU A 586 -38.81 -31.48 -0.60
N ARG A 587 -38.16 -30.33 -0.75
CA ARG A 587 -38.59 -29.08 -0.13
C ARG A 587 -38.48 -27.90 -1.08
N ALA A 588 -39.34 -26.93 -0.87
CA ALA A 588 -39.26 -25.64 -1.53
C ALA A 588 -39.81 -24.54 -0.62
N GLY A 589 -39.28 -23.33 -0.76
CA GLY A 589 -39.65 -22.24 0.12
C GLY A 589 -39.18 -20.88 -0.32
N ILE A 590 -39.42 -19.92 0.55
CA ILE A 590 -39.01 -18.52 0.41
C ILE A 590 -38.27 -18.07 1.66
N GLU A 591 -37.31 -17.19 1.45
CA GLU A 591 -36.51 -16.55 2.47
C GLU A 591 -36.63 -15.03 2.32
N HIS A 592 -36.75 -14.32 3.43
CA HIS A 592 -36.72 -12.87 3.51
C HIS A 592 -35.67 -12.44 4.55
N ARG A 593 -34.65 -11.69 4.11
CA ARG A 593 -33.55 -11.21 4.97
C ARG A 593 -33.45 -9.71 4.91
N ILE A 594 -33.76 -9.05 6.02
CA ILE A 594 -33.68 -7.59 6.17
C ILE A 594 -32.99 -7.25 7.48
N ARG A 595 -32.73 -5.96 7.70
CA ARG A 595 -32.13 -5.50 8.94
C ARG A 595 -32.77 -6.13 10.18
N ASN A 596 -31.91 -6.78 10.96
CA ASN A 596 -32.22 -7.48 12.21
C ASN A 596 -33.14 -8.70 12.08
N ASN A 597 -33.63 -9.08 10.90
CA ASN A 597 -34.66 -10.11 10.78
C ASN A 597 -34.41 -11.02 9.58
N THR A 598 -34.43 -12.32 9.85
CA THR A 598 -34.47 -13.35 8.81
C THR A 598 -35.72 -14.20 9.02
N LEU A 599 -36.50 -14.41 7.97
CA LEU A 599 -37.70 -15.24 7.96
C LEU A 599 -37.60 -16.26 6.84
N GLU A 600 -37.95 -17.51 7.13
CA GLU A 600 -38.04 -18.57 6.12
C GLU A 600 -39.37 -19.30 6.25
N ALA A 601 -40.01 -19.57 5.12
CA ALA A 601 -41.20 -20.41 5.02
C ALA A 601 -40.94 -21.52 4.00
N GLU A 602 -41.21 -22.75 4.40
CA GLU A 602 -40.89 -23.96 3.65
C GLU A 602 -42.08 -24.90 3.62
N PHE A 603 -42.28 -25.54 2.48
CA PHE A 603 -43.17 -26.69 2.31
C PHE A 603 -42.35 -27.89 1.85
N SER A 604 -42.64 -29.05 2.41
CA SER A 604 -41.89 -30.27 2.14
C SER A 604 -42.80 -31.47 1.90
N SER A 605 -42.28 -32.44 1.17
CA SER A 605 -42.90 -33.74 0.91
C SER A 605 -41.91 -34.80 1.31
N HIS A 606 -42.30 -35.66 2.24
CA HIS A 606 -41.46 -36.71 2.82
C HIS A 606 -42.04 -38.07 2.46
N GLU A 607 -41.20 -38.98 2.01
CA GLU A 607 -41.52 -40.37 1.68
C GLU A 607 -40.67 -41.27 2.57
N PHE A 608 -41.35 -42.12 3.33
CA PHE A 608 -40.75 -43.14 4.19
C PHE A 608 -41.65 -44.38 4.14
N GLY A 609 -41.29 -45.49 4.81
CA GLY A 609 -41.89 -46.82 4.66
C GLY A 609 -43.43 -46.97 4.68
N PHE A 610 -44.17 -45.90 5.03
CA PHE A 610 -45.64 -45.85 5.07
C PHE A 610 -46.26 -44.87 4.05
N GLY A 611 -45.50 -44.46 3.04
CA GLY A 611 -45.94 -43.59 1.96
C GLY A 611 -45.52 -42.13 2.14
N ARG A 612 -46.18 -41.24 1.39
CA ARG A 612 -45.80 -39.84 1.29
C ARG A 612 -46.65 -38.94 2.20
N ARG A 613 -46.00 -38.08 2.98
CA ARG A 613 -46.62 -37.10 3.88
C ARG A 613 -46.11 -35.68 3.59
N ALA A 614 -46.96 -34.70 3.83
CA ALA A 614 -46.60 -33.29 3.69
C ALA A 614 -46.06 -32.74 5.01
N GLY A 615 -45.01 -31.93 4.94
CA GLY A 615 -44.46 -31.16 6.04
C GLY A 615 -44.44 -29.67 5.71
N ALA A 616 -44.17 -28.85 6.73
CA ALA A 616 -44.02 -27.41 6.58
C ALA A 616 -43.15 -26.87 7.69
N ARG A 617 -42.34 -25.84 7.39
CA ARG A 617 -41.53 -25.14 8.39
C ARG A 617 -41.72 -23.63 8.27
N LEU A 618 -41.84 -22.96 9.39
CA LEU A 618 -41.76 -21.52 9.50
C LEU A 618 -40.74 -21.17 10.57
N SER A 619 -39.72 -20.38 10.21
CA SER A 619 -38.68 -19.97 11.16
C SER A 619 -38.38 -18.48 11.07
N GLY A 620 -37.95 -17.92 12.20
CA GLY A 620 -37.53 -16.53 12.29
C GLY A 620 -36.34 -16.34 13.21
N VAL A 621 -35.45 -15.42 12.84
CA VAL A 621 -34.33 -14.94 13.65
C VAL A 621 -34.44 -13.43 13.79
N HIS A 622 -34.25 -12.92 15.00
CA HIS A 622 -34.27 -11.50 15.32
C HIS A 622 -33.02 -11.07 16.11
N ASP A 623 -32.24 -10.14 15.55
CA ASP A 623 -31.11 -9.50 16.22
C ASP A 623 -31.58 -8.26 16.99
N ALA A 624 -31.86 -8.41 18.28
CA ALA A 624 -32.36 -7.31 19.11
C ALA A 624 -31.27 -6.26 19.44
N SER A 625 -30.01 -6.68 19.47
CA SER A 625 -28.85 -5.80 19.66
C SER A 625 -27.58 -6.47 19.11
N ASP A 626 -26.43 -5.85 19.31
CA ASP A 626 -25.13 -6.46 18.98
C ASP A 626 -24.79 -7.67 19.85
N VAL A 627 -25.49 -7.85 20.98
CA VAL A 627 -25.18 -8.91 21.96
C VAL A 627 -26.34 -9.88 22.21
N TRP A 628 -27.54 -9.60 21.70
CA TRP A 628 -28.72 -10.46 21.89
C TRP A 628 -29.36 -10.83 20.56
N GLN A 629 -29.55 -12.12 20.36
CA GLN A 629 -30.29 -12.69 19.23
C GLN A 629 -31.32 -13.69 19.75
N TYR A 630 -32.50 -13.68 19.13
CA TYR A 630 -33.57 -14.64 19.40
C TYR A 630 -33.92 -15.36 18.11
N GLY A 631 -34.29 -16.63 18.20
CA GLY A 631 -34.83 -17.34 17.05
C GLY A 631 -35.83 -18.41 17.42
N TRP A 632 -36.61 -18.81 16.43
CA TRP A 632 -37.65 -19.82 16.57
C TRP A 632 -37.86 -20.57 15.25
N SER A 633 -38.32 -21.81 15.35
CA SER A 633 -38.72 -22.67 14.21
C SER A 633 -39.95 -23.47 14.63
N ALA A 634 -41.00 -23.45 13.82
CA ALA A 634 -42.17 -24.32 13.99
C ALA A 634 -42.24 -25.26 12.79
N GLU A 635 -42.25 -26.56 13.04
CA GLU A 635 -42.16 -27.59 12.02
C GLU A 635 -43.31 -28.59 12.16
N LEU A 636 -44.04 -28.79 11.07
CA LEU A 636 -44.90 -29.94 10.86
C LEU A 636 -44.06 -31.02 10.19
N LEU A 637 -44.03 -32.22 10.77
CA LEU A 637 -43.14 -33.31 10.35
C LEU A 637 -41.65 -32.89 10.46
N SER A 638 -41.22 -32.65 11.70
CA SER A 638 -39.90 -32.16 12.11
C SER A 638 -38.75 -33.00 11.53
N ALA A 639 -37.73 -32.33 11.02
CA ALA A 639 -36.49 -32.99 10.56
C ALA A 639 -35.69 -33.61 11.73
N SER A 640 -35.99 -33.22 12.97
CA SER A 640 -35.41 -33.79 14.19
C SER A 640 -36.11 -35.09 14.65
N THR A 641 -37.13 -35.56 13.93
CA THR A 641 -37.78 -36.84 14.22
C THR A 641 -36.78 -37.99 14.01
N PRO A 642 -36.54 -38.86 15.00
CA PRO A 642 -35.61 -39.98 14.84
C PRO A 642 -36.02 -40.88 13.66
N LEU A 643 -35.06 -41.28 12.84
CA LEU A 643 -35.33 -42.11 11.67
C LEU A 643 -35.97 -43.46 12.04
N ARG A 644 -35.59 -44.04 13.20
CA ARG A 644 -36.21 -45.24 13.77
C ARG A 644 -37.69 -45.04 14.12
N ALA A 645 -38.09 -43.83 14.55
CA ALA A 645 -39.50 -43.49 14.80
C ALA A 645 -40.29 -43.40 13.48
N LEU A 646 -39.73 -42.75 12.46
CA LEU A 646 -40.35 -42.70 11.12
C LEU A 646 -40.53 -44.10 10.51
N ASN A 647 -39.55 -44.99 10.72
CA ASN A 647 -39.63 -46.39 10.30
C ASN A 647 -40.72 -47.20 11.02
N SER A 648 -41.27 -46.66 12.10
CA SER A 648 -42.39 -47.24 12.86
C SER A 648 -43.70 -46.47 12.64
N ASN A 649 -43.78 -45.64 11.58
CA ASN A 649 -44.93 -44.80 11.24
C ASN A 649 -45.22 -43.69 12.27
N ILE A 650 -44.22 -43.29 13.06
CA ILE A 650 -44.32 -42.26 14.09
C ILE A 650 -43.60 -41.00 13.60
N ASP A 651 -44.36 -39.96 13.31
CA ASP A 651 -43.89 -38.60 13.04
C ASP A 651 -44.01 -37.68 14.27
N ALA A 652 -43.28 -36.56 14.25
CA ALA A 652 -43.35 -35.53 15.28
C ALA A 652 -43.42 -34.12 14.70
N ASP A 653 -44.21 -33.27 15.34
CA ASP A 653 -44.21 -31.82 15.14
C ASP A 653 -43.32 -31.15 16.20
N SER A 654 -42.65 -30.06 15.86
CA SER A 654 -41.72 -29.39 16.77
C SER A 654 -41.91 -27.88 16.82
N LEU A 655 -41.58 -27.30 17.97
CA LEU A 655 -41.39 -25.86 18.14
C LEU A 655 -40.04 -25.65 18.82
N THR A 656 -39.08 -25.08 18.11
CA THR A 656 -37.77 -24.70 18.64
C THR A 656 -37.78 -23.22 18.97
N GLY A 657 -37.26 -22.83 20.13
CA GLY A 657 -36.98 -21.45 20.47
C GLY A 657 -35.60 -21.32 21.10
N TYR A 658 -34.83 -20.31 20.72
CA TYR A 658 -33.54 -20.02 21.33
C TYR A 658 -33.33 -18.55 21.65
N ALA A 659 -32.53 -18.30 22.69
CA ALA A 659 -32.00 -16.99 23.02
C ALA A 659 -30.48 -17.10 23.14
N ARG A 660 -29.75 -16.28 22.37
CA ARG A 660 -28.30 -16.20 22.37
C ARG A 660 -27.86 -14.85 22.91
N TRP A 661 -27.00 -14.89 23.92
CA TRP A 661 -26.23 -13.75 24.39
C TRP A 661 -24.77 -13.92 23.95
N ARG A 662 -24.27 -12.98 23.14
CA ARG A 662 -22.87 -12.95 22.68
C ARG A 662 -22.24 -11.64 23.12
N GLU A 663 -21.32 -11.70 24.08
CA GLU A 663 -20.63 -10.49 24.53
C GLU A 663 -19.73 -9.92 23.44
N SER A 664 -18.97 -10.80 22.77
CA SER A 664 -17.95 -10.46 21.76
C SER A 664 -17.54 -11.72 20.96
N GLU A 665 -16.43 -11.66 20.22
CA GLU A 665 -15.77 -12.83 19.62
C GLU A 665 -15.27 -13.88 20.64
N ARG A 666 -15.20 -13.53 21.93
CA ARG A 666 -14.63 -14.40 22.98
C ARG A 666 -15.64 -15.13 23.83
N ARG A 667 -16.90 -14.73 23.82
CA ARG A 667 -17.86 -15.26 24.79
C ARG A 667 -19.27 -15.25 24.25
N GLU A 668 -19.91 -16.39 24.37
CA GLU A 668 -21.32 -16.55 24.07
C GLU A 668 -21.98 -17.61 24.96
N VAL A 669 -23.28 -17.44 25.15
CA VAL A 669 -24.17 -18.38 25.84
C VAL A 669 -25.47 -18.44 25.06
N SER A 670 -25.97 -19.65 24.80
CA SER A 670 -27.24 -19.88 24.14
C SER A 670 -28.11 -20.83 24.96
N LEU A 671 -29.39 -20.48 25.09
CA LEU A 671 -30.42 -21.33 25.69
C LEU A 671 -31.39 -21.73 24.59
N THR A 672 -31.54 -23.03 24.35
CA THR A 672 -32.48 -23.61 23.39
C THR A 672 -33.52 -24.44 24.12
N VAL A 673 -34.78 -24.27 23.71
CA VAL A 673 -35.94 -25.00 24.21
C VAL A 673 -36.62 -25.66 23.01
N LEU A 674 -36.85 -26.97 23.08
CA LEU A 674 -37.36 -27.79 22.00
C LEU A 674 -38.48 -28.73 22.51
N PRO A 675 -39.73 -28.24 22.59
CA PRO A 675 -40.91 -29.11 22.64
C PRO A 675 -41.15 -29.82 21.29
N MET A 676 -41.45 -31.11 21.35
CA MET A 676 -41.89 -31.94 20.24
C MET A 676 -43.11 -32.76 20.67
N SER A 677 -44.09 -32.91 19.77
CA SER A 677 -45.27 -33.76 19.97
C SER A 677 -45.27 -34.86 18.93
N PHE A 678 -45.18 -36.11 19.38
CA PHE A 678 -45.13 -37.29 18.54
C PHE A 678 -46.54 -37.86 18.32
N SER A 679 -46.76 -38.44 17.15
CA SER A 679 -48.04 -39.04 16.73
C SER A 679 -48.45 -40.28 17.54
N ASP A 680 -47.52 -40.90 18.28
CA ASP A 680 -47.78 -41.97 19.25
C ASP A 680 -48.33 -41.44 20.61
N GLY A 681 -48.40 -40.12 20.78
CA GLY A 681 -48.87 -39.45 21.98
C GLY A 681 -47.77 -39.10 22.99
N ASN A 682 -46.49 -39.31 22.64
CA ASN A 682 -45.37 -38.83 23.43
C ASN A 682 -45.13 -37.33 23.20
N ASP A 683 -44.97 -36.58 24.29
CA ASP A 683 -44.56 -35.18 24.25
C ASP A 683 -43.17 -35.08 24.88
N ARG A 684 -42.21 -34.62 24.08
CA ARG A 684 -40.81 -34.42 24.49
C ARG A 684 -40.57 -32.95 24.73
N LEU A 685 -39.95 -32.60 25.85
CA LEU A 685 -39.38 -31.28 26.07
C LEU A 685 -37.88 -31.41 26.31
N SER A 686 -37.08 -30.81 25.43
CA SER A 686 -35.64 -30.73 25.57
C SER A 686 -35.19 -29.29 25.87
N LEU A 687 -34.18 -29.17 26.71
CA LEU A 687 -33.55 -27.91 27.10
C LEU A 687 -32.03 -28.07 26.96
N VAL A 688 -31.40 -27.14 26.25
CA VAL A 688 -29.94 -27.10 26.06
C VAL A 688 -29.43 -25.72 26.41
N LEU A 689 -28.49 -25.64 27.34
CA LEU A 689 -27.71 -24.44 27.62
C LEU A 689 -26.27 -24.71 27.15
N ASP A 690 -25.85 -24.01 26.11
CA ASP A 690 -24.49 -24.06 25.60
C ASP A 690 -23.78 -22.74 25.89
N GLY A 691 -22.50 -22.81 26.29
CA GLY A 691 -21.68 -21.64 26.52
C GLY A 691 -20.25 -21.87 26.08
N SER A 692 -19.65 -20.86 25.44
CA SER A 692 -18.28 -20.89 24.95
C SER A 692 -17.51 -19.67 25.43
N GLN A 693 -16.25 -19.88 25.82
CA GLN A 693 -15.31 -18.86 26.27
C GLN A 693 -13.94 -19.09 25.63
N ARG A 694 -13.45 -18.11 24.89
CA ARG A 694 -12.07 -18.08 24.39
C ARG A 694 -11.09 -17.92 25.55
N VAL A 695 -10.18 -18.87 25.68
CA VAL A 695 -9.17 -18.92 26.75
C VAL A 695 -7.75 -18.66 26.24
N PHE A 696 -7.50 -18.88 24.94
CA PHE A 696 -6.22 -18.57 24.30
C PHE A 696 -6.43 -18.04 22.88
N THR A 697 -5.59 -17.10 22.48
CA THR A 697 -5.61 -16.48 21.15
C THR A 697 -4.18 -16.23 20.69
N ALA A 698 -3.89 -16.68 19.48
CA ALA A 698 -2.66 -16.43 18.74
C ALA A 698 -3.00 -16.32 17.24
N PRO A 699 -2.11 -15.77 16.40
CA PRO A 699 -2.46 -15.40 15.03
C PRO A 699 -2.98 -16.53 14.13
N ARG A 700 -2.64 -17.78 14.46
CA ARG A 700 -3.09 -19.00 13.76
C ARG A 700 -3.76 -20.01 14.67
N MET A 701 -3.91 -19.73 15.97
CA MET A 701 -4.42 -20.71 16.94
C MET A 701 -5.38 -20.06 17.92
N ILE A 702 -6.55 -20.69 18.08
CA ILE A 702 -7.58 -20.28 19.03
C ILE A 702 -7.96 -21.50 19.86
N LEU A 703 -8.08 -21.32 21.18
CA LEU A 703 -8.63 -22.33 22.08
C LEU A 703 -9.86 -21.76 22.77
N ASP A 704 -10.99 -22.43 22.57
CA ASP A 704 -12.25 -22.13 23.21
C ASP A 704 -12.60 -23.24 24.21
N ALA A 705 -13.01 -22.84 25.41
CA ALA A 705 -13.55 -23.73 26.44
C ALA A 705 -15.07 -23.64 26.42
N GLY A 706 -15.73 -24.78 26.19
CA GLY A 706 -17.18 -24.90 26.13
C GLY A 706 -17.77 -25.64 27.32
N LEU A 707 -19.05 -25.36 27.59
CA LEU A 707 -19.89 -26.07 28.54
C LEU A 707 -21.28 -26.22 27.95
N GLU A 708 -21.70 -27.47 27.75
CA GLU A 708 -23.05 -27.83 27.35
C GLU A 708 -23.75 -28.49 28.53
N LEU A 709 -24.95 -28.01 28.87
CA LEU A 709 -25.87 -28.63 29.79
C LEU A 709 -27.13 -28.99 29.01
N SER A 710 -27.51 -30.26 28.98
CA SER A 710 -28.74 -30.69 28.32
C SER A 710 -29.63 -31.45 29.29
N THR A 711 -30.94 -31.37 29.09
CA THR A 711 -31.92 -32.21 29.77
C THR A 711 -33.14 -32.40 28.89
N SER A 712 -33.71 -33.59 28.93
CA SER A 712 -34.98 -33.88 28.27
C SER A 712 -35.95 -34.60 29.18
N ARG A 713 -37.23 -34.48 28.86
CA ARG A 713 -38.31 -35.20 29.52
C ARG A 713 -39.35 -35.63 28.50
N ASN A 714 -39.82 -36.86 28.61
CA ASN A 714 -40.83 -37.45 27.74
C ASN A 714 -42.09 -37.79 28.54
N SER A 715 -43.28 -37.58 27.96
CA SER A 715 -44.55 -37.87 28.64
C SER A 715 -44.87 -39.36 28.71
N GLN A 716 -44.36 -40.15 27.76
CA GLN A 716 -44.47 -41.61 27.69
C GLN A 716 -43.07 -42.25 27.69
N GLY A 717 -42.26 -41.92 28.70
CA GLY A 717 -40.89 -42.41 28.82
C GLY A 717 -40.76 -43.93 28.91
N GLY A 718 -39.77 -44.50 28.22
CA GLY A 718 -39.54 -45.95 28.15
C GLY A 718 -40.51 -46.71 27.25
N GLU A 719 -41.46 -46.01 26.62
CA GLU A 719 -42.39 -46.57 25.64
C GLU A 719 -42.01 -46.11 24.23
N GLY A 720 -42.20 -46.99 23.24
CA GLY A 720 -41.97 -46.72 21.82
C GLY A 720 -40.69 -47.35 21.24
N PRO A 721 -40.54 -47.34 19.89
CA PRO A 721 -39.45 -48.02 19.18
C PRO A 721 -38.21 -47.14 18.94
N TYR A 722 -38.05 -46.04 19.67
CA TYR A 722 -36.93 -45.09 19.51
C TYR A 722 -36.36 -44.69 20.87
N PHE A 723 -35.16 -44.11 20.89
CA PHE A 723 -34.55 -43.63 22.12
C PHE A 723 -35.45 -42.58 22.81
N ASN A 724 -36.04 -42.97 23.94
CA ASN A 724 -37.12 -42.23 24.59
C ASN A 724 -37.07 -42.33 26.14
N PRO A 725 -36.01 -41.84 26.81
CA PRO A 725 -35.91 -41.89 28.26
C PRO A 725 -37.01 -41.07 28.95
N GLU A 726 -37.51 -41.48 30.13
CA GLU A 726 -38.48 -40.67 30.88
C GLU A 726 -37.95 -39.28 31.20
N SER A 727 -36.70 -39.22 31.65
CA SER A 727 -35.93 -37.99 31.71
C SER A 727 -34.44 -38.30 31.67
N ASP A 728 -33.68 -37.41 31.05
CA ASP A 728 -32.21 -37.45 31.06
C ASP A 728 -31.62 -36.07 31.36
N ALA A 729 -30.35 -36.07 31.73
CA ALA A 729 -29.55 -34.86 31.85
C ALA A 729 -28.09 -35.15 31.49
N SER A 730 -27.44 -34.21 30.82
CA SER A 730 -26.02 -34.27 30.53
C SER A 730 -25.32 -32.97 30.90
N VAL A 731 -24.05 -33.10 31.28
CA VAL A 731 -23.09 -32.00 31.32
C VAL A 731 -21.87 -32.41 30.51
N LEU A 732 -21.47 -31.60 29.54
CA LEU A 732 -20.30 -31.85 28.70
C LEU A 732 -19.43 -30.59 28.67
N SER A 733 -18.24 -30.68 29.25
CA SER A 733 -17.23 -29.63 29.11
C SER A 733 -16.35 -29.94 27.91
N THR A 734 -16.14 -28.97 27.03
CA THR A 734 -15.38 -29.14 25.78
C THR A 734 -14.19 -28.20 25.69
N LEU A 735 -13.15 -28.62 24.98
CA LEU A 735 -12.02 -27.81 24.55
C LEU A 735 -11.91 -27.93 23.03
N ASN A 736 -12.05 -26.80 22.35
CA ASN A 736 -12.00 -26.71 20.89
C ASN A 736 -10.76 -25.91 20.48
N LEU A 737 -9.81 -26.59 19.84
CA LEU A 737 -8.59 -25.99 19.30
C LEU A 737 -8.72 -25.83 17.79
N SER A 738 -8.81 -24.59 17.32
CA SER A 738 -8.80 -24.24 15.90
C SER A 738 -7.40 -23.79 15.49
N HIS A 739 -6.87 -24.35 14.40
CA HIS A 739 -5.54 -24.05 13.86
C HIS A 739 -5.60 -23.74 12.37
N ILE A 740 -5.11 -22.56 11.98
CA ILE A 740 -4.97 -22.15 10.57
C ILE A 740 -3.70 -22.80 9.99
N LEU A 741 -3.88 -23.69 9.02
CA LEU A 741 -2.80 -24.37 8.30
C LEU A 741 -2.22 -23.50 7.20
N HIS A 742 -3.09 -22.75 6.50
CA HIS A 742 -2.71 -21.85 5.42
C HIS A 742 -3.70 -20.69 5.33
N ARG A 743 -3.18 -19.47 5.11
CA ARG A 743 -3.98 -18.28 4.84
C ARG A 743 -3.27 -17.45 3.77
N ARG A 744 -4.01 -17.05 2.74
CA ARG A 744 -3.56 -16.13 1.70
C ARG A 744 -4.78 -15.39 1.15
N TYR A 745 -4.92 -14.12 1.52
CA TYR A 745 -6.08 -13.30 1.20
C TYR A 745 -7.41 -14.03 1.53
N GLU A 746 -8.30 -14.22 0.55
CA GLU A 746 -9.61 -14.87 0.72
C GLU A 746 -9.55 -16.41 0.74
N THR A 747 -8.35 -17.00 0.80
CA THR A 747 -8.15 -18.44 0.94
C THR A 747 -7.66 -18.79 2.34
N VAL A 748 -8.42 -19.61 3.06
CA VAL A 748 -8.09 -20.09 4.41
C VAL A 748 -8.33 -21.58 4.49
N TRP A 749 -7.33 -22.33 4.94
CA TRP A 749 -7.45 -23.74 5.30
C TRP A 749 -7.14 -23.90 6.79
N SER A 750 -8.08 -24.48 7.53
CA SER A 750 -7.95 -24.72 8.97
C SER A 750 -8.26 -26.17 9.32
N GLN A 751 -7.80 -26.56 10.51
CA GLN A 751 -8.18 -27.79 11.17
C GLN A 751 -8.68 -27.51 12.59
N ASP A 752 -9.58 -28.36 13.06
CA ASP A 752 -10.23 -28.25 14.36
C ASP A 752 -10.04 -29.54 15.14
N LEU A 753 -9.69 -29.44 16.42
CA LEU A 753 -9.56 -30.54 17.36
C LEU A 753 -10.50 -30.32 18.52
N GLN A 754 -11.33 -31.30 18.84
CA GLN A 754 -12.33 -31.22 19.90
C GLN A 754 -12.08 -32.31 20.94
N PHE A 755 -12.08 -31.91 22.21
CA PHE A 755 -11.97 -32.82 23.34
C PHE A 755 -13.07 -32.49 24.32
N GLY A 756 -13.93 -33.46 24.64
CA GLY A 756 -15.01 -33.29 25.60
C GLY A 756 -14.98 -34.36 26.69
N LEU A 757 -15.29 -33.95 27.91
CA LEU A 757 -15.49 -34.85 29.04
C LEU A 757 -16.73 -34.39 29.81
N GLY A 758 -17.56 -35.36 30.16
CA GLY A 758 -18.87 -35.07 30.71
C GLY A 758 -19.45 -36.16 31.58
N TYR A 759 -20.70 -35.99 31.93
CA TYR A 759 -21.50 -36.96 32.67
C TYR A 759 -22.92 -36.95 32.11
N TYR A 760 -23.47 -38.14 31.91
CA TYR A 760 -24.83 -38.38 31.46
C TYR A 760 -25.57 -39.14 32.54
N ASP A 761 -26.78 -38.71 32.87
CA ASP A 761 -27.67 -39.36 33.83
C ASP A 761 -29.01 -39.65 33.15
N GLN A 762 -29.47 -40.89 33.27
CA GLN A 762 -30.75 -41.32 32.73
C GLN A 762 -31.59 -41.93 33.83
N ARG A 763 -32.85 -41.50 33.90
CA ARG A 763 -33.83 -42.05 34.83
C ARG A 763 -33.96 -43.56 34.64
N ASP A 764 -33.96 -44.30 35.75
CA ASP A 764 -34.08 -45.77 35.84
C ASP A 764 -32.91 -46.61 35.29
N PHE A 765 -31.92 -46.00 34.63
CA PHE A 765 -30.73 -46.67 34.11
C PHE A 765 -29.42 -46.23 34.78
N GLY A 766 -29.45 -45.14 35.56
CA GLY A 766 -28.30 -44.58 36.26
C GLY A 766 -27.50 -43.61 35.39
N GLY A 767 -26.30 -43.23 35.83
CA GLY A 767 -25.46 -42.29 35.09
C GLY A 767 -24.00 -42.71 35.01
N GLY A 768 -23.28 -42.10 34.07
CA GLY A 768 -21.88 -42.41 33.82
C GLY A 768 -21.16 -41.34 33.01
N GLY A 769 -19.83 -41.43 32.98
CA GLY A 769 -18.99 -40.44 32.30
C GLY A 769 -19.19 -40.45 30.79
N MET A 770 -19.12 -39.28 30.16
CA MET A 770 -19.12 -39.10 28.71
C MET A 770 -17.73 -38.68 28.22
N GLY A 771 -17.35 -39.06 27.01
CA GLY A 771 -16.14 -38.60 26.36
C GLY A 771 -16.38 -38.30 24.88
N LEU A 772 -15.83 -37.18 24.39
CA LEU A 772 -15.90 -36.76 23.01
C LEU A 772 -14.49 -36.50 22.48
N LEU A 773 -14.18 -37.04 21.30
CA LEU A 773 -13.00 -36.68 20.52
C LEU A 773 -13.45 -36.30 19.11
N GLY A 774 -12.95 -35.18 18.59
CA GLY A 774 -13.29 -34.71 17.25
C GLY A 774 -12.07 -34.19 16.49
N TYR A 775 -12.05 -34.42 15.18
CA TYR A 775 -11.10 -33.84 14.25
C TYR A 775 -11.80 -33.39 12.98
N GLY A 776 -11.61 -32.15 12.58
CA GLY A 776 -12.19 -31.60 11.36
C GLY A 776 -11.21 -30.76 10.56
N GLN A 777 -11.58 -30.47 9.32
CA GLN A 777 -10.92 -29.49 8.48
C GLN A 777 -11.94 -28.63 7.75
N ARG A 778 -11.57 -27.38 7.47
CA ARG A 778 -12.40 -26.44 6.72
C ARG A 778 -11.57 -25.64 5.72
N LEU A 779 -12.08 -25.49 4.52
CA LEU A 779 -11.47 -24.75 3.42
C LEU A 779 -12.44 -23.66 2.95
N ARG A 780 -12.00 -22.41 3.05
CA ARG A 780 -12.68 -21.23 2.50
C ARG A 780 -11.88 -20.65 1.35
N MET A 781 -12.52 -20.33 0.23
CA MET A 781 -11.85 -19.81 -0.96
C MET A 781 -12.67 -18.74 -1.68
N ASN A 782 -12.02 -17.64 -2.05
CA ASN A 782 -12.53 -16.59 -2.94
C ASN A 782 -13.89 -16.00 -2.53
N ASP A 783 -14.23 -16.02 -1.24
CA ASP A 783 -15.53 -15.60 -0.66
C ASP A 783 -16.77 -16.40 -1.12
N VAL A 784 -16.60 -17.37 -2.03
CA VAL A 784 -17.73 -18.08 -2.66
C VAL A 784 -17.79 -19.56 -2.32
N PHE A 785 -16.71 -20.15 -1.82
CA PHE A 785 -16.65 -21.56 -1.48
C PHE A 785 -16.25 -21.73 -0.02
N ASP A 786 -17.05 -22.48 0.73
CA ASP A 786 -16.76 -22.90 2.10
C ASP A 786 -17.15 -24.37 2.26
N SER A 787 -16.20 -25.25 2.56
CA SER A 787 -16.47 -26.67 2.77
C SER A 787 -15.65 -27.22 3.92
N GLY A 788 -16.23 -28.12 4.68
CA GLY A 788 -15.52 -28.81 5.75
C GLY A 788 -16.07 -30.19 6.03
N PHE A 789 -15.33 -30.89 6.89
CA PHE A 789 -15.79 -32.12 7.51
C PHE A 789 -15.38 -32.16 8.98
N LEU A 790 -16.15 -32.90 9.79
CA LEU A 790 -15.84 -33.21 11.19
C LEU A 790 -16.06 -34.70 11.43
N LEU A 791 -15.01 -35.40 11.83
CA LEU A 791 -15.08 -36.76 12.34
C LEU A 791 -15.07 -36.71 13.86
N SER A 792 -16.10 -37.24 14.52
CA SER A 792 -16.18 -37.34 15.97
C SER A 792 -16.41 -38.76 16.45
N ALA A 793 -15.94 -39.04 17.67
CA ALA A 793 -16.17 -40.26 18.42
C ALA A 793 -16.72 -39.85 19.80
N LEU A 794 -17.98 -40.20 20.06
CA LEU A 794 -18.68 -39.93 21.32
C LEU A 794 -18.87 -41.25 22.06
N SER A 795 -18.53 -41.28 23.34
CA SER A 795 -18.80 -42.42 24.22
C SER A 795 -19.64 -41.96 25.39
N ARG A 796 -20.79 -42.60 25.60
CA ARG A 796 -21.76 -42.28 26.66
C ARG A 796 -22.56 -43.53 27.05
N PRO A 797 -23.11 -43.59 28.27
CA PRO A 797 -24.04 -44.67 28.63
C PRO A 797 -25.44 -44.38 28.07
N TYR A 798 -26.06 -45.35 27.42
CA TYR A 798 -27.46 -45.34 26.97
C TYR A 798 -28.16 -46.60 27.47
N ASP A 799 -29.36 -46.43 28.04
CA ASP A 799 -30.11 -47.53 28.67
C ASP A 799 -29.26 -48.40 29.63
N GLY A 800 -28.27 -47.78 30.28
CA GLY A 800 -27.36 -48.40 31.24
C GLY A 800 -26.09 -49.03 30.63
N ASP A 801 -26.05 -49.21 29.31
CA ASP A 801 -24.93 -49.82 28.59
C ASP A 801 -24.04 -48.76 27.93
N ARG A 802 -22.75 -49.06 27.81
CA ARG A 802 -21.78 -48.15 27.22
C ARG A 802 -21.84 -48.24 25.70
N GLU A 803 -22.23 -47.15 25.05
CA GLU A 803 -22.21 -47.04 23.59
C GLU A 803 -21.07 -46.14 23.10
N GLN A 804 -20.57 -46.46 21.89
CA GLN A 804 -19.64 -45.62 21.14
C GLN A 804 -20.25 -45.26 19.78
N GLU A 805 -20.35 -43.96 19.52
CA GLU A 805 -20.88 -43.41 18.27
C GLU A 805 -19.74 -42.72 17.51
N TYR A 806 -19.49 -43.16 16.28
CA TYR A 806 -18.58 -42.50 15.33
C TYR A 806 -19.39 -41.75 14.29
N ARG A 807 -19.15 -40.46 14.14
CA ARG A 807 -19.91 -39.61 13.23
C ARG A 807 -18.99 -38.81 12.31
N LEU A 808 -19.23 -38.91 11.01
CA LEU A 808 -18.65 -38.01 10.01
C LEU A 808 -19.73 -37.03 9.57
N VAL A 809 -19.48 -35.73 9.70
CA VAL A 809 -20.32 -34.66 9.16
C VAL A 809 -19.54 -33.95 8.06
N LEU A 810 -20.22 -33.58 6.98
CA LEU A 810 -19.65 -32.81 5.87
C LEU A 810 -20.62 -31.70 5.45
N ASP A 811 -20.08 -30.51 5.20
CA ASP A 811 -20.83 -29.38 4.67
C ASP A 811 -20.11 -28.72 3.48
N VAL A 812 -20.91 -28.21 2.54
CA VAL A 812 -20.46 -27.38 1.41
C VAL A 812 -21.44 -26.23 1.25
N ASN A 813 -20.91 -25.01 1.23
CA ASN A 813 -21.60 -23.82 0.78
C ASN A 813 -20.84 -23.27 -0.45
N PHE A 814 -21.55 -23.17 -1.57
CA PHE A 814 -20.99 -22.66 -2.81
C PHE A 814 -21.89 -21.62 -3.44
N ARG A 815 -21.36 -20.42 -3.65
CA ARG A 815 -22.03 -19.31 -4.33
C ARG A 815 -21.58 -19.20 -5.77
N PHE A 816 -22.53 -19.01 -6.67
CA PHE A 816 -22.29 -18.95 -8.11
C PHE A 816 -23.19 -17.90 -8.76
N LYS A 817 -22.73 -17.33 -9.89
CA LYS A 817 -23.58 -16.44 -10.69
C LYS A 817 -24.76 -17.26 -11.22
N GLY A 818 -25.98 -16.81 -10.93
CA GLY A 818 -27.19 -17.43 -11.45
C GLY A 818 -27.18 -17.45 -12.99
N LEU A 819 -27.91 -18.42 -13.56
CA LEU A 819 -28.13 -18.51 -15.00
C LEU A 819 -28.97 -17.35 -15.53
#